data_AF-M5W1B9-F1
#
_entry.id   AF-M5W1B9-F1
#
_cell.length_a   1.000
_cell.length_b   1.000
_cell.length_c   1.000
_cell.angle_alpha   90.00
_cell.angle_beta   90.00
_cell.angle_gamma   90.00
#
_symmetry.space_group_name_H-M   'P 1'
#
loop_
_entity.id
_entity.type
_entity.pdbx_description
1 polymer ?
#
loop_
_entity_poly.entity_id
_entity_poly.type
_entity_poly.pdbx_seq_one_letter_code
_entity_poly.pdbx_strand_id
1 'polypeptide(L)'
;MDFSDGFVSKEHLELHRSASESADPLSVSPLHISPRSPRSPRSPKSPKTPKSPKSPRSPKMQGKHGKGSPLKQDRHSHSSVDGRPKKGGCGGKGTWGGLLDTDENDVLDPNDPNFNSSEECENPIAKKERVDFEEYKKKATIIVEEYFTTDDITSTANEFRELDRPNYSYYFVKKLVSKAMDRHDKEKEMAAVLLSALYAEFIDPPQVYKGFCKLVECADDLIVDIPDTVDVLALFIARAVVDDILPPAFLKKEMNYLPKDSKGVEVLKRADKGYLAAPLHAEIIERRWGGSKKRTVEDVKAKINNLLIEYVVSGDKKEACRCIKDLKVPFFHHEIVKRALVMAMERRQAEGRLLDLLKEAAEEGLINSSQVSKGFGRMIDYVDDLSLDIPNARGILQSLISKAASEGWLCASSLKSLSLEPEKRSLEDSVARIFKTKAQSIIQEYFLSGDILEVNSCLESENSTYSSELNAIFVKRLITLAMDRKNREKEMASVLLSSLCFPADDVVNGFVMLIESADDTALDNPVVVEDLAMFLARSVVDEVLAPQHLEEIGSQCAAPESIGSKVLKMAKSLLKARLSGERILRCWGGGGSSRPGWAVEDVKDKIGKLLEEFESGGGVREACRCMKELGMPFFNHEVVKKALVAIMEKKNERLWILLEECFGSGLITMNQMTKGFGRVAESLEDLALDVPDVQKQFTRYVERAKNAGWLDSSFSFSKSGHITENGTG
;
A
#
# COMPACT_ATOMS: atom_id res chain seq x y z
N MET A 1 22.41 -4.97 59.31
CA MET A 1 22.56 -6.44 59.45
C MET A 1 22.69 -7.01 58.05
N ASP A 2 23.93 -7.10 57.58
CA ASP A 2 24.59 -8.26 56.94
C ASP A 2 23.83 -9.28 56.07
N PHE A 3 24.33 -9.37 54.81
CA PHE A 3 24.53 -10.49 53.86
C PHE A 3 23.31 -11.33 53.38
N SER A 4 23.18 -11.70 52.10
CA SER A 4 24.22 -12.26 51.22
C SER A 4 23.92 -12.15 49.71
N ASP A 5 25.02 -11.99 48.96
CA ASP A 5 25.18 -12.03 47.50
C ASP A 5 25.28 -13.47 46.96
N GLY A 6 24.89 -13.66 45.70
CA GLY A 6 25.06 -14.89 44.93
C GLY A 6 25.56 -14.65 43.50
N PHE A 7 26.89 -14.57 43.34
CA PHE A 7 27.77 -14.95 42.22
C PHE A 7 27.35 -14.74 40.74
N VAL A 8 28.00 -13.74 40.11
CA VAL A 8 28.27 -13.68 38.66
C VAL A 8 29.71 -14.14 38.39
N SER A 9 29.94 -14.97 37.37
CA SER A 9 31.25 -15.56 37.06
C SER A 9 32.25 -14.53 36.50
N LYS A 10 33.53 -14.72 36.82
CA LYS A 10 34.65 -13.80 36.52
C LYS A 10 34.97 -13.62 35.03
N GLU A 11 34.43 -14.42 34.12
CA GLU A 11 34.69 -14.31 32.68
C GLU A 11 33.87 -13.20 32.01
N HIS A 12 32.78 -12.74 32.63
CA HIS A 12 31.95 -11.65 32.08
C HIS A 12 32.51 -10.23 32.36
N LEU A 13 33.48 -10.10 33.28
CA LEU A 13 34.06 -8.81 33.69
C LEU A 13 35.26 -8.37 32.84
N GLU A 14 35.88 -9.27 32.07
CA GLU A 14 37.08 -8.95 31.26
C GLU A 14 36.74 -8.50 29.82
N LEU A 15 35.57 -8.85 29.27
CA LEU A 15 35.13 -8.39 27.96
C LEU A 15 34.57 -6.95 27.97
N HIS A 16 34.06 -6.47 29.11
CA HIS A 16 33.53 -5.11 29.25
C HIS A 16 34.59 -4.03 29.51
N ARG A 17 35.83 -4.41 29.82
CA ARG A 17 36.91 -3.46 30.16
C ARG A 17 37.83 -3.09 28.97
N SER A 18 37.58 -3.68 27.79
CA SER A 18 38.44 -3.47 26.61
C SER A 18 37.85 -2.52 25.55
N ALA A 19 36.71 -1.88 25.82
CA ALA A 19 36.00 -1.05 24.82
C ALA A 19 35.71 0.40 25.28
N SER A 20 36.31 0.86 26.38
CA SER A 20 36.00 2.16 26.98
C SER A 20 37.24 2.94 27.44
N GLU A 21 38.31 2.93 26.64
CA GLU A 21 39.40 3.90 26.78
C GLU A 21 39.71 4.59 25.43
N SER A 22 39.81 5.92 25.50
CA SER A 22 40.22 6.89 24.48
C SER A 22 39.15 7.48 23.55
N ALA A 23 38.43 8.48 24.08
CA ALA A 23 38.02 9.65 23.33
C ALA A 23 38.91 10.84 23.77
N ASP A 24 39.61 11.50 22.83
CA ASP A 24 39.55 12.96 22.61
C ASP A 24 40.51 13.45 21.48
N PRO A 25 40.37 14.69 20.94
CA PRO A 25 40.53 15.01 19.52
C PRO A 25 41.70 15.99 19.27
N LEU A 26 41.86 16.39 17.99
CA LEU A 26 42.74 17.47 17.46
C LEU A 26 44.21 17.11 17.20
N SER A 27 44.56 16.88 15.93
CA SER A 27 45.71 17.53 15.26
C SER A 27 45.70 17.30 13.75
N VAL A 28 46.22 18.28 13.01
CA VAL A 28 46.10 18.50 11.57
C VAL A 28 47.39 18.08 10.83
N SER A 29 47.27 17.21 9.79
CA SER A 29 48.06 17.06 8.53
C SER A 29 49.62 16.92 8.60
N PRO A 30 50.38 16.47 7.54
CA PRO A 30 50.01 16.25 6.13
C PRO A 30 50.56 14.95 5.44
N LEU A 31 49.90 14.60 4.32
CA LEU A 31 50.39 14.06 3.03
C LEU A 31 51.44 12.91 2.93
N HIS A 32 51.04 11.92 2.12
CA HIS A 32 51.68 11.43 0.86
C HIS A 32 52.19 9.97 0.77
N ILE A 33 51.68 9.30 -0.28
CA ILE A 33 52.26 8.22 -1.13
C ILE A 33 51.85 6.75 -0.83
N SER A 34 51.06 6.24 -1.77
CA SER A 34 50.70 4.85 -2.14
C SER A 34 51.92 3.95 -2.48
N PRO A 35 51.81 2.72 -3.05
CA PRO A 35 50.67 1.80 -3.22
C PRO A 35 51.03 0.32 -2.89
N ARG A 36 50.03 -0.57 -2.81
CA ARG A 36 49.97 -1.83 -3.60
C ARG A 36 48.80 -2.73 -3.18
N SER A 37 47.97 -3.05 -4.16
CA SER A 37 47.03 -4.18 -4.19
C SER A 37 47.27 -4.99 -5.47
N PRO A 38 46.99 -6.31 -5.47
CA PRO A 38 46.63 -7.07 -6.67
C PRO A 38 45.24 -7.72 -6.48
N ARG A 39 44.21 -7.32 -7.24
CA ARG A 39 43.75 -7.78 -8.58
C ARG A 39 43.11 -9.18 -8.65
N SER A 40 41.80 -9.18 -8.92
CA SER A 40 41.00 -10.24 -9.56
C SER A 40 40.90 -10.04 -11.10
N PRO A 41 40.47 -11.05 -11.90
CA PRO A 41 40.62 -11.07 -13.36
C PRO A 41 39.43 -10.51 -14.17
N ARG A 42 39.73 -10.23 -15.46
CA ARG A 42 38.97 -9.47 -16.48
C ARG A 42 37.93 -10.28 -17.26
N SER A 43 36.91 -9.56 -17.75
CA SER A 43 36.07 -9.86 -18.93
C SER A 43 36.51 -9.04 -20.18
N PRO A 44 36.13 -9.43 -21.42
CA PRO A 44 36.69 -8.88 -22.67
C PRO A 44 35.92 -7.69 -23.28
N LYS A 45 36.62 -6.96 -24.16
CA LYS A 45 36.31 -5.63 -24.72
C LYS A 45 35.50 -5.63 -26.03
N SER A 46 34.72 -4.56 -26.21
CA SER A 46 34.09 -4.09 -27.46
C SER A 46 35.06 -3.26 -28.35
N PRO A 47 34.84 -3.14 -29.68
CA PRO A 47 35.66 -2.31 -30.57
C PRO A 47 35.11 -0.89 -30.83
N LYS A 48 36.02 -0.01 -31.25
CA LYS A 48 35.93 1.45 -31.44
C LYS A 48 35.36 1.87 -32.82
N THR A 49 34.76 3.06 -32.87
CA THR A 49 34.40 3.84 -34.07
C THR A 49 35.56 4.76 -34.54
N PRO A 50 35.59 5.16 -35.83
CA PRO A 50 36.39 6.32 -36.27
C PRO A 50 35.60 7.40 -37.06
N LYS A 51 35.95 8.67 -36.75
CA LYS A 51 36.19 9.87 -37.59
C LYS A 51 35.06 10.57 -38.38
N SER A 52 35.06 11.91 -38.24
CA SER A 52 34.32 12.97 -38.97
C SER A 52 35.02 13.45 -40.25
N PRO A 53 34.36 14.27 -41.13
CA PRO A 53 34.73 15.70 -41.24
C PRO A 53 33.67 16.74 -41.76
N LYS A 54 33.80 18.00 -41.25
CA LYS A 54 33.66 19.40 -41.81
C LYS A 54 32.43 19.82 -42.69
N SER A 55 31.74 20.97 -42.46
CA SER A 55 32.13 22.41 -42.68
C SER A 55 30.87 23.34 -42.52
N PRO A 56 30.86 24.69 -42.70
CA PRO A 56 31.86 25.77 -42.59
C PRO A 56 31.45 26.99 -41.68
N ARG A 57 32.37 27.96 -41.56
CA ARG A 57 32.38 29.22 -40.76
C ARG A 57 31.50 30.35 -41.33
N SER A 58 31.07 31.27 -40.45
CA SER A 58 30.58 32.63 -40.78
C SER A 58 31.41 33.72 -40.07
N PRO A 59 31.68 34.90 -40.67
CA PRO A 59 32.51 35.95 -40.08
C PRO A 59 31.69 37.08 -39.40
N LYS A 60 32.31 37.78 -38.44
CA LYS A 60 31.84 39.06 -37.85
C LYS A 60 32.50 40.25 -38.55
N MET A 61 31.77 41.35 -38.75
CA MET A 61 32.29 42.74 -38.78
C MET A 61 31.16 43.80 -38.64
N GLN A 62 31.35 44.74 -37.68
CA GLN A 62 31.00 46.19 -37.62
C GLN A 62 29.55 46.68 -37.87
N GLY A 63 28.95 47.68 -37.21
CA GLY A 63 29.32 48.62 -36.13
C GLY A 63 28.28 49.77 -35.97
N LYS A 64 28.38 50.52 -34.85
CA LYS A 64 27.93 51.91 -34.52
C LYS A 64 26.50 52.25 -33.98
N HIS A 65 26.53 52.87 -32.77
CA HIS A 65 25.81 54.04 -32.18
C HIS A 65 24.46 54.53 -32.77
N GLY A 66 23.47 55.07 -32.03
CA GLY A 66 23.28 55.46 -30.63
C GLY A 66 21.97 56.27 -30.43
N LYS A 67 21.55 56.49 -29.15
CA LYS A 67 20.67 57.54 -28.52
C LYS A 67 19.51 58.16 -29.34
N GLY A 68 18.26 58.37 -28.88
CA GLY A 68 17.55 58.24 -27.60
C GLY A 68 16.36 59.23 -27.53
N SER A 69 15.13 58.76 -27.24
CA SER A 69 13.92 59.49 -26.72
C SER A 69 13.35 60.70 -27.55
N PRO A 70 12.18 61.34 -27.25
CA PRO A 70 11.27 61.20 -26.09
C PRO A 70 9.72 61.45 -26.32
N LEU A 71 8.95 61.40 -25.21
CA LEU A 71 7.69 62.14 -24.86
C LEU A 71 6.25 61.73 -25.33
N LYS A 72 5.49 61.23 -24.32
CA LYS A 72 4.13 61.52 -23.81
C LYS A 72 3.01 62.22 -24.63
N GLN A 73 1.86 61.52 -24.60
CA GLN A 73 0.48 61.90 -24.14
C GLN A 73 -0.61 62.45 -25.10
N ASP A 74 -1.84 62.08 -24.70
CA ASP A 74 -3.22 62.53 -25.07
C ASP A 74 -3.93 61.78 -26.21
N ARG A 75 -5.23 61.40 -26.15
CA ARG A 75 -6.33 61.49 -25.17
C ARG A 75 -7.49 60.57 -25.62
N HIS A 76 -8.22 59.99 -24.66
CA HIS A 76 -9.69 59.78 -24.51
C HIS A 76 -10.64 60.01 -25.73
N SER A 77 -11.80 59.35 -25.94
CA SER A 77 -12.74 58.62 -25.05
C SER A 77 -14.02 58.14 -25.82
N HIS A 78 -14.85 57.36 -25.10
CA HIS A 78 -16.30 57.08 -25.27
C HIS A 78 -16.70 55.97 -26.28
N SER A 79 -17.62 55.04 -26.00
CA SER A 79 -18.75 54.99 -25.05
C SER A 79 -19.17 53.54 -24.71
N SER A 80 -20.06 53.43 -23.74
CA SER A 80 -20.49 52.27 -22.93
C SER A 80 -21.40 51.25 -23.61
N VAL A 81 -21.13 49.95 -23.44
CA VAL A 81 -22.15 48.90 -23.35
C VAL A 81 -21.71 47.83 -22.34
N ASP A 82 -22.69 47.41 -21.53
CA ASP A 82 -22.65 46.58 -20.32
C ASP A 82 -21.96 45.20 -20.47
N GLY A 83 -21.11 44.85 -19.51
CA GLY A 83 -20.24 43.67 -19.53
C GLY A 83 -20.81 42.46 -18.78
N ARG A 84 -21.91 41.88 -19.26
CA ARG A 84 -22.34 40.52 -18.87
C ARG A 84 -22.27 39.58 -20.08
N PRO A 85 -21.56 38.44 -20.02
CA PRO A 85 -21.61 37.46 -21.10
C PRO A 85 -23.02 36.86 -21.23
N LYS A 86 -23.65 37.07 -22.39
CA LYS A 86 -24.84 36.35 -22.82
C LYS A 86 -24.45 34.90 -23.10
N LYS A 87 -25.15 33.98 -22.46
CA LYS A 87 -25.04 32.53 -22.64
C LYS A 87 -25.45 32.16 -24.07
N GLY A 88 -24.58 31.48 -24.81
CA GLY A 88 -24.87 30.84 -26.10
C GLY A 88 -24.57 31.69 -27.34
N GLY A 89 -23.43 31.44 -27.98
CA GLY A 89 -23.07 32.03 -29.27
C GLY A 89 -21.61 31.76 -29.64
N CYS A 90 -21.39 30.72 -30.43
CA CYS A 90 -20.13 30.34 -31.05
C CYS A 90 -19.87 31.17 -32.33
N GLY A 91 -18.60 31.54 -32.58
CA GLY A 91 -18.10 31.79 -33.94
C GLY A 91 -17.54 33.19 -34.21
N GLY A 92 -16.23 33.37 -34.03
CA GLY A 92 -15.46 34.51 -34.56
C GLY A 92 -14.08 34.05 -35.03
N LYS A 93 -13.67 34.51 -36.22
CA LYS A 93 -12.43 34.14 -36.94
C LYS A 93 -11.18 34.42 -36.10
N GLY A 94 -10.46 33.36 -35.69
CA GLY A 94 -9.13 33.47 -35.07
C GLY A 94 -8.88 32.63 -33.81
N THR A 95 -9.87 31.90 -33.30
CA THR A 95 -9.66 31.00 -32.14
C THR A 95 -9.48 29.56 -32.62
N TRP A 96 -8.32 28.96 -32.33
CA TRP A 96 -8.01 27.55 -32.57
C TRP A 96 -8.83 26.68 -31.59
N GLY A 97 -9.95 26.15 -32.07
CA GLY A 97 -10.69 25.06 -31.44
C GLY A 97 -10.02 23.71 -31.74
N GLY A 98 -10.19 22.74 -30.83
CA GLY A 98 -9.49 21.45 -30.81
C GLY A 98 -9.49 20.70 -32.14
N LEU A 99 -8.29 20.43 -32.64
CA LEU A 99 -7.98 19.81 -33.92
C LEU A 99 -7.86 18.29 -33.74
N LEU A 100 -8.97 17.61 -33.51
CA LEU A 100 -9.10 16.16 -33.59
C LEU A 100 -10.42 15.83 -34.29
N ASP A 101 -10.52 16.25 -35.55
CA ASP A 101 -11.43 15.69 -36.55
C ASP A 101 -10.79 16.01 -37.90
N THR A 102 -9.94 15.11 -38.39
CA THR A 102 -9.55 15.11 -39.79
C THR A 102 -10.77 14.60 -40.57
N ASP A 103 -11.68 15.53 -40.87
CA ASP A 103 -12.79 15.29 -41.78
C ASP A 103 -12.22 14.96 -43.17
N GLU A 104 -12.26 13.68 -43.57
CA GLU A 104 -12.45 13.33 -44.98
C GLU A 104 -13.92 13.62 -45.33
N ASN A 105 -14.24 14.90 -45.49
CA ASN A 105 -15.43 15.35 -46.16
C ASN A 105 -14.99 16.25 -47.32
N ASP A 106 -14.42 15.63 -48.35
CA ASP A 106 -14.39 16.24 -49.68
C ASP A 106 -15.84 16.35 -50.14
N VAL A 107 -16.47 17.50 -49.88
CA VAL A 107 -17.77 17.83 -50.48
C VAL A 107 -17.51 18.04 -51.96
N LEU A 108 -17.69 16.98 -52.74
CA LEU A 108 -17.59 17.02 -54.20
C LEU A 108 -18.62 18.01 -54.75
N ASP A 109 -18.15 18.96 -55.58
CA ASP A 109 -19.01 19.93 -56.25
C ASP A 109 -19.95 19.19 -57.21
N PRO A 110 -21.28 19.29 -57.04
CA PRO A 110 -22.24 18.65 -57.94
C PRO A 110 -22.15 19.12 -59.40
N ASN A 111 -21.40 20.21 -59.68
CA ASN A 111 -21.15 20.69 -61.04
C ASN A 111 -19.79 20.26 -61.61
N ASP A 112 -19.05 19.34 -60.96
CA ASP A 112 -17.81 18.80 -61.51
C ASP A 112 -18.10 17.93 -62.75
N PRO A 113 -17.54 18.25 -63.93
CA PRO A 113 -17.72 17.46 -65.15
C PRO A 113 -17.15 16.03 -65.08
N ASN A 114 -16.45 15.67 -64.01
CA ASN A 114 -15.99 14.31 -63.72
C ASN A 114 -16.87 13.56 -62.69
N PHE A 115 -18.03 14.12 -62.29
CA PHE A 115 -18.96 13.52 -61.34
C PHE A 115 -19.70 12.31 -61.94
N ASN A 116 -19.43 11.14 -61.37
CA ASN A 116 -20.03 9.85 -61.69
C ASN A 116 -21.17 9.56 -60.68
N SER A 117 -22.43 9.63 -61.12
CA SER A 117 -23.64 9.40 -60.30
C SER A 117 -23.83 7.96 -59.78
N SER A 118 -22.79 7.11 -59.86
CA SER A 118 -22.78 5.75 -59.31
C SER A 118 -22.26 5.66 -57.86
N GLU A 119 -21.77 6.75 -57.27
CA GLU A 119 -21.20 6.74 -55.91
C GLU A 119 -22.24 7.06 -54.81
N GLU A 120 -23.45 7.48 -55.16
CA GLU A 120 -24.57 7.61 -54.22
C GLU A 120 -25.29 6.26 -53.99
N CYS A 121 -24.59 5.32 -53.36
CA CYS A 121 -25.27 4.23 -52.64
C CYS A 121 -24.50 3.83 -51.39
N GLU A 122 -24.20 4.80 -50.50
CA GLU A 122 -23.92 4.44 -49.12
C GLU A 122 -25.19 3.84 -48.50
N ASN A 123 -25.16 2.52 -48.28
CA ASN A 123 -26.24 1.76 -47.68
C ASN A 123 -26.79 2.46 -46.41
N PRO A 124 -28.13 2.62 -46.27
CA PRO A 124 -28.74 3.28 -45.10
C PRO A 124 -28.41 2.59 -43.77
N ILE A 125 -28.06 1.30 -43.81
CA ILE A 125 -27.58 0.53 -42.67
C ILE A 125 -26.21 1.03 -42.20
N ALA A 126 -25.26 1.28 -43.12
CA ALA A 126 -23.93 1.79 -42.80
C ALA A 126 -24.00 3.22 -42.23
N LYS A 127 -24.91 4.06 -42.74
CA LYS A 127 -25.17 5.39 -42.17
C LYS A 127 -25.71 5.32 -40.75
N LYS A 128 -26.63 4.39 -40.46
CA LYS A 128 -27.19 4.18 -39.11
C LYS A 128 -26.12 3.66 -38.13
N GLU A 129 -25.29 2.72 -38.54
CA GLU A 129 -24.18 2.20 -37.72
C GLU A 129 -23.15 3.28 -37.39
N ARG A 130 -22.82 4.17 -38.35
CA ARG A 130 -21.93 5.32 -38.09
C ARG A 130 -22.50 6.24 -37.02
N VAL A 131 -23.78 6.60 -37.12
CA VAL A 131 -24.44 7.50 -36.15
C VAL A 131 -24.47 6.87 -34.74
N ASP A 132 -24.82 5.58 -34.64
CA ASP A 132 -24.84 4.84 -33.37
C ASP A 132 -23.44 4.75 -32.73
N PHE A 133 -22.40 4.55 -33.54
CA PHE A 133 -21.03 4.54 -33.06
C PHE A 133 -20.57 5.93 -32.56
N GLU A 134 -20.90 7.03 -33.25
CA GLU A 134 -20.57 8.37 -32.76
C GLU A 134 -21.26 8.72 -31.44
N GLU A 135 -22.51 8.29 -31.26
CA GLU A 135 -23.20 8.46 -29.98
C GLU A 135 -22.52 7.67 -28.86
N TYR A 136 -22.13 6.42 -29.14
CA TYR A 136 -21.35 5.61 -28.20
C TYR A 136 -20.03 6.29 -27.81
N LYS A 137 -19.27 6.83 -28.78
CA LYS A 137 -18.00 7.51 -28.51
C LYS A 137 -18.16 8.68 -27.55
N LYS A 138 -19.21 9.48 -27.73
CA LYS A 138 -19.50 10.65 -26.87
C LYS A 138 -19.78 10.22 -25.45
N LYS A 139 -20.66 9.23 -25.26
CA LYS A 139 -21.01 8.71 -23.92
C LYS A 139 -19.81 8.04 -23.24
N ALA A 140 -19.08 7.18 -23.95
CA ALA A 140 -17.87 6.54 -23.43
C ALA A 140 -16.81 7.57 -22.99
N THR A 141 -16.68 8.68 -23.72
CA THR A 141 -15.75 9.76 -23.35
C THR A 141 -16.17 10.44 -22.05
N ILE A 142 -17.47 10.69 -21.84
CA ILE A 142 -17.98 11.29 -20.61
C ILE A 142 -17.71 10.39 -19.41
N ILE A 143 -18.02 9.10 -19.51
CA ILE A 143 -17.81 8.11 -18.44
C ILE A 143 -16.32 8.05 -18.04
N VAL A 144 -15.41 8.02 -19.02
CA VAL A 144 -13.96 8.01 -18.76
C VAL A 144 -13.50 9.28 -18.03
N GLU A 145 -14.01 10.45 -18.42
CA GLU A 145 -13.67 11.74 -17.78
C GLU A 145 -14.20 11.83 -16.35
N GLU A 146 -15.43 11.36 -16.13
CA GLU A 146 -16.04 11.29 -14.81
C GLU A 146 -15.27 10.33 -13.89
N TYR A 147 -14.92 9.14 -14.37
CA TYR A 147 -14.12 8.18 -13.63
C TYR A 147 -12.79 8.76 -13.15
N PHE A 148 -12.07 9.51 -14.00
CA PHE A 148 -10.82 10.15 -13.57
C PHE A 148 -11.02 11.23 -12.49
N THR A 149 -12.24 11.72 -12.31
CA THR A 149 -12.60 12.68 -11.27
C THR A 149 -13.07 12.00 -9.99
N THR A 150 -13.85 10.93 -10.11
CA THR A 150 -14.53 10.27 -8.98
C THR A 150 -13.77 9.07 -8.39
N ASP A 151 -12.96 8.38 -9.21
CA ASP A 151 -12.31 7.11 -8.88
C ASP A 151 -13.29 6.01 -8.41
N ASP A 152 -14.56 6.09 -8.82
CA ASP A 152 -15.59 5.12 -8.46
C ASP A 152 -15.74 4.05 -9.56
N ILE A 153 -15.11 2.91 -9.32
CA ILE A 153 -15.17 1.73 -10.21
C ILE A 153 -16.60 1.20 -10.33
N THR A 154 -17.38 1.23 -9.24
CA THR A 154 -18.73 0.64 -9.23
C THR A 154 -19.71 1.49 -10.03
N SER A 155 -19.67 2.82 -9.84
CA SER A 155 -20.47 3.75 -10.65
C SER A 155 -20.12 3.61 -12.12
N THR A 156 -18.83 3.63 -12.44
CA THR A 156 -18.32 3.51 -13.82
C THR A 156 -18.77 2.21 -14.47
N ALA A 157 -18.73 1.08 -13.74
CA ALA A 157 -19.17 -0.21 -14.25
C ALA A 157 -20.68 -0.25 -14.55
N ASN A 158 -21.50 0.40 -13.71
CA ASN A 158 -22.94 0.52 -13.94
C ASN A 158 -23.26 1.40 -15.15
N GLU A 159 -22.65 2.58 -15.24
CA GLU A 159 -22.80 3.49 -16.39
C GLU A 159 -22.32 2.84 -17.69
N PHE A 160 -21.22 2.10 -17.64
CA PHE A 160 -20.71 1.35 -18.79
C PHE A 160 -21.69 0.25 -19.23
N ARG A 161 -22.31 -0.46 -18.28
CA ARG A 161 -23.34 -1.47 -18.55
C ARG A 161 -24.57 -0.85 -19.25
N GLU A 162 -24.95 0.36 -18.86
CA GLU A 162 -26.07 1.09 -19.47
C GLU A 162 -25.81 1.51 -20.93
N LEU A 163 -24.55 1.52 -21.39
CA LEU A 163 -24.26 1.76 -22.82
C LEU A 163 -24.78 0.65 -23.73
N ASP A 164 -24.92 -0.58 -23.22
CA ASP A 164 -25.53 -1.76 -23.89
C ASP A 164 -25.09 -1.97 -25.36
N ARG A 165 -23.79 -1.80 -25.64
CA ARG A 165 -23.18 -1.97 -26.98
C ARG A 165 -21.83 -2.70 -26.88
N PRO A 166 -21.82 -4.03 -26.63
CA PRO A 166 -20.58 -4.78 -26.40
C PRO A 166 -19.63 -4.78 -27.61
N ASN A 167 -20.16 -4.65 -28.83
CA ASN A 167 -19.34 -4.61 -30.06
C ASN A 167 -18.45 -3.37 -30.20
N TYR A 168 -18.73 -2.32 -29.42
CA TYR A 168 -17.98 -1.06 -29.42
C TYR A 168 -17.07 -0.89 -28.20
N SER A 169 -17.04 -1.85 -27.27
CA SER A 169 -16.24 -1.79 -26.05
C SER A 169 -14.74 -1.59 -26.29
N TYR A 170 -14.22 -2.02 -27.46
CA TYR A 170 -12.84 -1.71 -27.86
C TYR A 170 -12.53 -0.21 -27.89
N TYR A 171 -13.52 0.65 -28.22
CA TYR A 171 -13.35 2.10 -28.22
C TYR A 171 -13.22 2.64 -26.80
N PHE A 172 -13.99 2.11 -25.84
CA PHE A 172 -13.85 2.50 -24.44
C PHE A 172 -12.44 2.21 -23.91
N VAL A 173 -11.91 1.02 -24.18
CA VAL A 173 -10.53 0.64 -23.83
C VAL A 173 -9.52 1.60 -24.47
N LYS A 174 -9.64 1.85 -25.78
CA LYS A 174 -8.78 2.80 -26.50
C LYS A 174 -8.85 4.19 -25.85
N LYS A 175 -10.06 4.68 -25.58
CA LYS A 175 -10.29 6.03 -25.06
C LYS A 175 -9.71 6.19 -23.66
N LEU A 176 -9.98 5.22 -22.77
CA LEU A 176 -9.49 5.18 -21.39
C LEU A 176 -7.97 5.27 -21.35
N VAL A 177 -7.28 4.38 -22.07
CA VAL A 177 -5.81 4.34 -22.09
C VAL A 177 -5.23 5.59 -22.75
N SER A 178 -5.75 6.01 -23.92
CA SER A 178 -5.25 7.21 -24.61
C SER A 178 -5.37 8.47 -23.75
N LYS A 179 -6.46 8.60 -22.98
CA LYS A 179 -6.68 9.76 -22.12
C LYS A 179 -5.77 9.72 -20.89
N ALA A 180 -5.53 8.54 -20.34
CA ALA A 180 -4.60 8.35 -19.22
C ALA A 180 -3.15 8.64 -19.61
N MET A 181 -2.74 8.29 -20.83
CA MET A 181 -1.38 8.53 -21.32
C MET A 181 -0.99 10.01 -21.34
N ASP A 182 -1.96 10.90 -21.59
CA ASP A 182 -1.80 12.35 -21.59
C ASP A 182 -1.88 12.98 -20.19
N ARG A 183 -1.95 12.15 -19.13
CA ARG A 183 -2.13 12.59 -17.73
C ARG A 183 -1.02 12.10 -16.80
N HIS A 184 -1.17 12.35 -15.49
CA HIS A 184 -0.17 11.99 -14.50
C HIS A 184 -0.25 10.49 -14.19
N ASP A 185 0.75 9.99 -13.48
CA ASP A 185 0.85 8.55 -13.17
C ASP A 185 -0.36 8.04 -12.36
N LYS A 186 -0.99 8.90 -11.55
CA LYS A 186 -2.25 8.58 -10.88
C LYS A 186 -3.33 8.12 -11.88
N GLU A 187 -3.58 8.88 -12.93
CA GLU A 187 -4.62 8.53 -13.90
C GLU A 187 -4.21 7.32 -14.76
N LYS A 188 -2.90 7.12 -14.96
CA LYS A 188 -2.40 5.90 -15.61
C LYS A 188 -2.68 4.64 -14.78
N GLU A 189 -2.49 4.72 -13.46
CA GLU A 189 -2.83 3.64 -12.53
C GLU A 189 -4.34 3.42 -12.46
N MET A 190 -5.14 4.49 -12.33
CA MET A 190 -6.61 4.40 -12.34
C MET A 190 -7.12 3.68 -13.59
N ALA A 191 -6.58 4.02 -14.77
CA ALA A 191 -6.95 3.36 -16.02
C ALA A 191 -6.60 1.85 -16.03
N ALA A 192 -5.43 1.47 -15.51
CA ALA A 192 -5.03 0.07 -15.41
C ALA A 192 -5.94 -0.71 -14.45
N VAL A 193 -6.23 -0.14 -13.27
CA VAL A 193 -7.12 -0.74 -12.26
C VAL A 193 -8.54 -0.89 -12.78
N LEU A 194 -9.10 0.16 -13.40
CA LEU A 194 -10.44 0.10 -13.99
C LEU A 194 -10.51 -0.96 -15.09
N LEU A 195 -9.52 -1.01 -15.97
CA LEU A 195 -9.49 -2.00 -17.05
C LEU A 195 -9.45 -3.43 -16.50
N SER A 196 -8.69 -3.67 -15.43
CA SER A 196 -8.66 -4.95 -14.72
C SER A 196 -10.01 -5.29 -14.08
N ALA A 197 -10.66 -4.32 -13.46
CA ALA A 197 -11.97 -4.52 -12.81
C ALA A 197 -13.11 -4.79 -13.81
N LEU A 198 -13.07 -4.19 -15.00
CA LEU A 198 -14.10 -4.39 -16.03
C LEU A 198 -13.85 -5.60 -16.92
N TYR A 199 -12.63 -6.14 -16.94
CA TYR A 199 -12.25 -7.26 -17.80
C TYR A 199 -13.03 -8.53 -17.46
N ALA A 200 -13.45 -9.26 -18.50
CA ALA A 200 -14.20 -10.52 -18.46
C ALA A 200 -15.62 -10.45 -17.86
N GLU A 201 -15.90 -9.51 -16.95
CA GLU A 201 -17.25 -9.30 -16.40
C GLU A 201 -18.07 -8.31 -17.26
N PHE A 202 -17.46 -7.21 -17.71
CA PHE A 202 -18.13 -6.15 -18.47
C PHE A 202 -17.58 -5.97 -19.89
N ILE A 203 -16.29 -6.25 -20.09
CA ILE A 203 -15.62 -6.13 -21.39
C ILE A 203 -15.09 -7.50 -21.81
N ASP A 204 -15.59 -7.99 -22.95
CA ASP A 204 -15.13 -9.25 -23.51
C ASP A 204 -13.64 -9.19 -23.91
N PRO A 205 -12.87 -10.27 -23.68
CA PRO A 205 -11.44 -10.30 -24.03
C PRO A 205 -11.10 -9.91 -25.48
N PRO A 206 -11.87 -10.31 -26.52
CA PRO A 206 -11.63 -9.86 -27.89
C PRO A 206 -11.77 -8.34 -28.09
N GLN A 207 -12.64 -7.68 -27.31
CA GLN A 207 -12.79 -6.22 -27.37
C GLN A 207 -11.60 -5.52 -26.75
N VAL A 208 -11.04 -6.05 -25.64
CA VAL A 208 -9.80 -5.53 -25.07
C VAL A 208 -8.62 -5.72 -26.01
N TYR A 209 -8.48 -6.92 -26.59
CA TYR A 209 -7.47 -7.21 -27.61
C TYR A 209 -7.56 -6.19 -28.77
N LYS A 210 -8.76 -5.99 -29.32
CA LYS A 210 -9.01 -5.01 -30.40
C LYS A 210 -8.72 -3.57 -29.97
N GLY A 211 -9.03 -3.21 -28.72
CA GLY A 211 -8.74 -1.89 -28.16
C GLY A 211 -7.24 -1.59 -28.15
N PHE A 212 -6.44 -2.54 -27.69
CA PHE A 212 -4.97 -2.42 -27.72
C PHE A 212 -4.39 -2.47 -29.13
N CYS A 213 -4.92 -3.27 -30.06
CA CYS A 213 -4.54 -3.18 -31.48
C CYS A 213 -4.69 -1.74 -32.00
N LYS A 214 -5.87 -1.14 -31.76
CA LYS A 214 -6.17 0.23 -32.21
C LYS A 214 -5.34 1.30 -31.52
N LEU A 215 -4.82 1.06 -30.32
CA LEU A 215 -3.87 1.95 -29.65
C LEU A 215 -2.49 1.89 -30.30
N VAL A 216 -1.99 0.68 -30.58
CA VAL A 216 -0.68 0.48 -31.20
C VAL A 216 -0.67 0.96 -32.66
N GLU A 217 -1.78 0.76 -33.39
CA GLU A 217 -1.97 1.31 -34.75
C GLU A 217 -1.91 2.85 -34.76
N CYS A 218 -2.41 3.51 -33.72
CA CYS A 218 -2.40 4.97 -33.60
C CYS A 218 -1.14 5.53 -32.93
N ALA A 219 -0.12 4.71 -32.64
CA ALA A 219 1.06 5.17 -31.90
C ALA A 219 1.84 6.27 -32.64
N ASP A 220 1.85 6.27 -33.97
CA ASP A 220 2.49 7.31 -34.79
C ASP A 220 1.76 8.66 -34.69
N ASP A 221 0.44 8.66 -34.48
CA ASP A 221 -0.34 9.88 -34.28
C ASP A 221 -0.24 10.37 -32.83
N LEU A 222 -0.35 9.44 -31.87
CA LEU A 222 -0.33 9.75 -30.44
C LEU A 222 1.00 10.40 -29.99
N ILE A 223 2.12 10.07 -30.64
CA ILE A 223 3.43 10.63 -30.28
C ILE A 223 3.54 12.13 -30.56
N VAL A 224 2.69 12.67 -31.44
CA VAL A 224 2.66 14.10 -31.76
C VAL A 224 2.20 14.90 -30.54
N ASP A 225 1.18 14.41 -29.84
CA ASP A 225 0.62 15.04 -28.65
C ASP A 225 1.31 14.60 -27.36
N ILE A 226 1.75 13.33 -27.30
CA ILE A 226 2.34 12.70 -26.12
C ILE A 226 3.75 12.21 -26.49
N PRO A 227 4.81 13.01 -26.25
CA PRO A 227 6.18 12.66 -26.67
C PRO A 227 6.68 11.32 -26.15
N ASP A 228 6.23 10.91 -24.95
CA ASP A 228 6.60 9.67 -24.29
C ASP A 228 5.70 8.47 -24.67
N THR A 229 4.89 8.58 -25.74
CA THR A 229 3.95 7.53 -26.20
C THR A 229 4.57 6.15 -26.23
N VAL A 230 5.80 6.03 -26.74
CA VAL A 230 6.50 4.74 -26.85
C VAL A 230 6.69 4.08 -25.49
N ASP A 231 7.17 4.84 -24.49
CA ASP A 231 7.45 4.32 -23.16
C ASP A 231 6.17 4.05 -22.36
N VAL A 232 5.19 4.97 -22.43
CA VAL A 232 3.96 4.89 -21.65
C VAL A 232 3.03 3.80 -22.19
N LEU A 233 2.81 3.73 -23.51
CA LEU A 233 1.97 2.69 -24.10
C LEU A 233 2.60 1.30 -23.96
N ALA A 234 3.93 1.19 -24.09
CA ALA A 234 4.63 -0.07 -23.86
C ALA A 234 4.44 -0.58 -22.43
N LEU A 235 4.42 0.32 -21.46
CA LEU A 235 4.17 -0.01 -20.07
C LEU A 235 2.71 -0.42 -19.83
N PHE A 236 1.74 0.18 -20.54
CA PHE A 236 0.32 -0.21 -20.45
C PHE A 236 0.10 -1.62 -21.00
N ILE A 237 0.75 -1.94 -22.12
CA ILE A 237 0.70 -3.29 -22.70
C ILE A 237 1.36 -4.29 -21.75
N ALA A 238 2.52 -3.94 -21.19
CA ALA A 238 3.20 -4.82 -20.22
C ALA A 238 2.33 -5.04 -18.97
N ARG A 239 1.66 -4.00 -18.46
CA ARG A 239 0.71 -4.08 -17.34
C ARG A 239 -0.47 -4.97 -17.67
N ALA A 240 -1.11 -4.78 -18.82
CA ALA A 240 -2.22 -5.62 -19.26
C ALA A 240 -1.82 -7.09 -19.46
N VAL A 241 -0.57 -7.37 -19.86
CA VAL A 241 -0.06 -8.75 -19.93
C VAL A 241 0.16 -9.34 -18.54
N VAL A 242 0.69 -8.56 -17.60
CA VAL A 242 0.88 -8.98 -16.20
C VAL A 242 -0.47 -9.24 -15.49
N ASP A 243 -1.48 -8.45 -15.81
CA ASP A 243 -2.83 -8.56 -15.23
C ASP A 243 -3.70 -9.63 -15.91
N ASP A 244 -3.12 -10.45 -16.80
CA ASP A 244 -3.83 -11.47 -17.61
C ASP A 244 -5.01 -10.92 -18.45
N ILE A 245 -4.99 -9.61 -18.74
CA ILE A 245 -5.96 -8.92 -19.59
C ILE A 245 -5.59 -9.08 -21.08
N LEU A 246 -4.29 -9.15 -21.38
CA LEU A 246 -3.76 -9.42 -22.72
C LEU A 246 -2.88 -10.67 -22.72
N PRO A 247 -3.02 -11.57 -23.72
CA PRO A 247 -2.12 -12.71 -23.84
C PRO A 247 -0.72 -12.26 -24.27
N PRO A 248 0.39 -12.85 -23.76
CA PRO A 248 1.76 -12.54 -24.20
C PRO A 248 1.97 -12.73 -25.72
N ALA A 249 1.18 -13.60 -26.36
CA ALA A 249 1.21 -13.80 -27.81
C ALA A 249 0.78 -12.56 -28.62
N PHE A 250 0.06 -11.61 -27.99
CA PHE A 250 -0.34 -10.32 -28.58
C PHE A 250 0.85 -9.61 -29.22
N LEU A 251 1.96 -9.48 -28.48
CA LEU A 251 3.13 -8.73 -28.94
C LEU A 251 3.68 -9.26 -30.27
N LYS A 252 3.88 -10.58 -30.35
CA LYS A 252 4.43 -11.22 -31.57
C LYS A 252 3.45 -11.17 -32.74
N LYS A 253 2.15 -11.28 -32.49
CA LYS A 253 1.12 -11.22 -33.53
C LYS A 253 1.05 -9.81 -34.14
N GLU A 254 0.87 -8.79 -33.30
CA GLU A 254 0.73 -7.41 -33.78
C GLU A 254 2.00 -6.87 -34.44
N MET A 255 3.19 -7.27 -33.98
CA MET A 255 4.46 -6.91 -34.64
C MET A 255 4.56 -7.42 -36.08
N ASN A 256 3.84 -8.50 -36.45
CA ASN A 256 3.84 -9.02 -37.82
C ASN A 256 2.83 -8.30 -38.73
N TYR A 257 1.79 -7.68 -38.15
CA TYR A 257 0.75 -6.96 -38.90
C TYR A 257 1.13 -5.49 -39.15
N LEU A 258 1.91 -4.88 -38.26
CA LEU A 258 2.27 -3.47 -38.35
C LEU A 258 3.46 -3.21 -39.30
N PRO A 259 3.55 -2.02 -39.93
CA PRO A 259 4.72 -1.62 -40.70
C PRO A 259 6.00 -1.64 -39.85
N LYS A 260 7.10 -2.17 -40.39
CA LYS A 260 8.34 -2.42 -39.63
C LYS A 260 8.95 -1.19 -38.96
N ASP A 261 8.69 -0.01 -39.53
CA ASP A 261 9.24 1.27 -39.09
C ASP A 261 8.23 2.12 -38.30
N SER A 262 7.05 1.59 -37.97
CA SER A 262 6.03 2.32 -37.19
C SER A 262 6.43 2.46 -35.71
N LYS A 263 5.95 3.53 -35.06
CA LYS A 263 6.06 3.68 -33.60
C LYS A 263 5.34 2.57 -32.85
N GLY A 264 4.30 1.98 -33.43
CA GLY A 264 3.62 0.82 -32.89
C GLY A 264 4.55 -0.39 -32.72
N VAL A 265 5.43 -0.67 -33.70
CA VAL A 265 6.44 -1.73 -33.57
C VAL A 265 7.48 -1.40 -32.50
N GLU A 266 7.84 -0.12 -32.35
CA GLU A 266 8.75 0.35 -31.30
C GLU A 266 8.17 0.12 -29.90
N VAL A 267 6.89 0.48 -29.69
CA VAL A 267 6.10 0.21 -28.48
C VAL A 267 6.15 -1.28 -28.12
N LEU A 268 5.84 -2.17 -29.07
CA LEU A 268 5.80 -3.61 -28.81
C LEU A 268 7.18 -4.19 -28.48
N LYS A 269 8.25 -3.73 -29.15
CA LYS A 269 9.63 -4.12 -28.83
C LYS A 269 10.02 -3.64 -27.43
N ARG A 270 9.61 -2.42 -27.05
CA ARG A 270 9.85 -1.82 -25.74
C ARG A 270 9.12 -2.58 -24.64
N ALA A 271 7.88 -2.99 -24.87
CA ALA A 271 7.11 -3.83 -23.94
C ALA A 271 7.75 -5.20 -23.72
N ASP A 272 8.10 -5.90 -24.81
CA ASP A 272 8.71 -7.23 -24.77
C ASP A 272 10.09 -7.19 -24.09
N LYS A 273 11.03 -6.39 -24.60
CA LYS A 273 12.43 -6.41 -24.13
C LYS A 273 12.69 -5.51 -22.93
N GLY A 274 11.96 -4.42 -22.80
CA GLY A 274 12.18 -3.40 -21.77
C GLY A 274 11.45 -3.67 -20.47
N TYR A 275 10.32 -4.38 -20.53
CA TYR A 275 9.49 -4.66 -19.35
C TYR A 275 9.35 -6.16 -19.12
N LEU A 276 8.81 -6.92 -20.08
CA LEU A 276 8.44 -8.33 -19.85
C LEU A 276 9.63 -9.31 -19.80
N ALA A 277 10.72 -9.02 -20.51
CA ALA A 277 11.93 -9.84 -20.47
C ALA A 277 12.77 -9.66 -19.19
N ALA A 278 12.46 -8.67 -18.35
CA ALA A 278 13.20 -8.43 -17.12
C ALA A 278 12.83 -9.46 -16.02
N PRO A 279 13.81 -9.89 -15.20
CA PRO A 279 13.49 -10.58 -13.95
C PRO A 279 12.61 -9.69 -13.06
N LEU A 280 11.61 -10.28 -12.38
CA LEU A 280 10.65 -9.54 -11.53
C LEU A 280 9.80 -8.50 -12.29
N HIS A 281 9.57 -8.69 -13.59
CA HIS A 281 8.83 -7.74 -14.42
C HIS A 281 7.44 -7.39 -13.86
N ALA A 282 6.67 -8.37 -13.40
CA ALA A 282 5.33 -8.14 -12.83
C ALA A 282 5.34 -7.13 -11.66
N GLU A 283 6.22 -7.34 -10.69
CA GLU A 283 6.38 -6.48 -9.51
C GLU A 283 6.90 -5.08 -9.86
N ILE A 284 7.79 -4.97 -10.85
CA ILE A 284 8.32 -3.69 -11.31
C ILE A 284 7.22 -2.91 -12.03
N ILE A 285 6.49 -3.56 -12.94
CA ILE A 285 5.43 -2.95 -13.75
C ILE A 285 4.29 -2.46 -12.85
N GLU A 286 3.87 -3.24 -11.86
CA GLU A 286 2.91 -2.88 -10.81
C GLU A 286 3.26 -1.61 -10.01
N ARG A 287 4.54 -1.23 -10.00
CA ARG A 287 5.02 -0.11 -9.18
C ARG A 287 5.28 1.17 -9.97
N ARG A 288 5.21 1.12 -11.31
CA ARG A 288 5.71 2.20 -12.17
C ARG A 288 4.82 3.44 -12.20
N TRP A 289 3.50 3.28 -12.15
CA TRP A 289 2.56 4.42 -12.12
C TRP A 289 2.05 4.77 -10.74
N GLY A 290 2.75 4.25 -9.73
CA GLY A 290 2.35 4.41 -8.35
C GLY A 290 1.18 3.50 -8.06
N GLY A 291 1.49 2.24 -7.74
CA GLY A 291 0.59 1.44 -6.92
C GLY A 291 0.20 2.32 -5.73
N SER A 292 -1.07 2.71 -5.68
CA SER A 292 -1.69 3.70 -4.79
C SER A 292 -1.67 3.30 -3.31
N LYS A 293 -0.75 2.40 -2.92
CA LYS A 293 -0.52 1.87 -1.57
C LYS A 293 0.88 2.16 -1.00
N LYS A 294 1.69 3.06 -1.59
CA LYS A 294 3.09 3.29 -1.12
C LYS A 294 3.53 4.72 -0.85
N ARG A 295 2.61 5.66 -0.62
CA ARG A 295 2.96 6.82 0.23
C ARG A 295 2.28 6.58 1.57
N THR A 296 2.94 5.81 2.43
CA THR A 296 2.37 5.57 3.75
C THR A 296 2.35 6.87 4.54
N VAL A 297 1.50 6.93 5.55
CA VAL A 297 1.50 8.05 6.51
C VAL A 297 2.91 8.23 7.08
N GLU A 298 3.62 7.14 7.36
CA GLU A 298 5.00 7.19 7.83
C GLU A 298 5.98 7.78 6.80
N ASP A 299 5.83 7.47 5.50
CA ASP A 299 6.67 8.07 4.45
C ASP A 299 6.43 9.59 4.34
N VAL A 300 5.18 10.04 4.53
CA VAL A 300 4.85 11.47 4.58
C VAL A 300 5.45 12.12 5.82
N LYS A 301 5.27 11.50 7.00
CA LYS A 301 5.83 11.93 8.28
C LYS A 301 7.36 12.05 8.22
N ALA A 302 8.05 11.08 7.62
CA ALA A 302 9.49 11.09 7.43
C ALA A 302 9.95 12.22 6.49
N LYS A 303 9.22 12.46 5.39
CA LYS A 303 9.49 13.60 4.50
C LYS A 303 9.32 14.95 5.20
N ILE A 304 8.25 15.10 5.99
CA ILE A 304 8.03 16.31 6.81
C ILE A 304 9.19 16.49 7.81
N ASN A 305 9.60 15.41 8.48
CA ASN A 305 10.71 15.46 9.42
C ASN A 305 12.03 15.89 8.74
N ASN A 306 12.35 15.30 7.59
CA ASN A 306 13.55 15.65 6.83
C ASN A 306 13.52 17.10 6.35
N LEU A 307 12.37 17.58 5.86
CA LEU A 307 12.14 18.98 5.49
C LEU A 307 12.42 19.93 6.66
N LEU A 308 11.89 19.62 7.85
CA LEU A 308 12.10 20.47 9.03
C LEU A 308 13.57 20.45 9.49
N ILE A 309 14.22 19.28 9.49
CA ILE A 309 15.64 19.16 9.82
C ILE A 309 16.50 19.96 8.82
N GLU A 310 16.25 19.79 7.53
CA GLU A 310 16.98 20.49 6.47
C GLU A 310 16.80 22.01 6.56
N TYR A 311 15.58 22.46 6.85
CA TYR A 311 15.30 23.88 7.04
C TYR A 311 15.99 24.46 8.30
N VAL A 312 16.00 23.71 9.41
CA VAL A 312 16.70 24.16 10.63
C VAL A 312 18.20 24.35 10.36
N VAL A 313 18.80 23.51 9.51
CA VAL A 313 20.22 23.60 9.13
C VAL A 313 20.46 24.72 8.10
N SER A 314 19.70 24.72 7.01
CA SER A 314 19.92 25.62 5.87
C SER A 314 19.41 27.04 6.09
N GLY A 315 18.28 27.20 6.80
CA GLY A 315 17.53 28.45 6.88
C GLY A 315 16.86 28.88 5.57
N ASP A 316 16.84 28.01 4.54
CA ASP A 316 16.24 28.36 3.24
C ASP A 316 14.72 28.20 3.28
N LYS A 317 14.04 29.33 3.47
CA LYS A 317 12.58 29.40 3.52
C LYS A 317 11.93 29.05 2.19
N LYS A 318 12.53 29.44 1.06
CA LYS A 318 11.94 29.20 -0.27
C LYS A 318 11.97 27.71 -0.60
N GLU A 319 13.07 27.04 -0.27
CA GLU A 319 13.16 25.59 -0.41
C GLU A 319 12.14 24.88 0.49
N ALA A 320 12.05 25.29 1.76
CA ALA A 320 11.08 24.70 2.68
C ALA A 320 9.63 24.88 2.20
N CYS A 321 9.24 26.08 1.75
CA CYS A 321 7.93 26.34 1.16
C CYS A 321 7.68 25.51 -0.11
N ARG A 322 8.70 25.35 -0.97
CA ARG A 322 8.62 24.45 -2.14
C ARG A 322 8.38 23.01 -1.71
N CYS A 323 9.15 22.50 -0.75
CA CYS A 323 8.97 21.14 -0.24
C CYS A 323 7.58 20.95 0.38
N ILE A 324 7.06 21.91 1.14
CA ILE A 324 5.68 21.86 1.70
C ILE A 324 4.66 21.74 0.55
N LYS A 325 4.80 22.53 -0.51
CA LYS A 325 3.92 22.47 -1.68
C LYS A 325 4.02 21.11 -2.40
N ASP A 326 5.22 20.58 -2.52
CA ASP A 326 5.49 19.30 -3.18
C ASP A 326 5.03 18.08 -2.36
N LEU A 327 4.70 18.25 -1.07
CA LEU A 327 4.10 17.18 -0.29
C LEU A 327 2.74 16.73 -0.86
N LYS A 328 1.97 17.66 -1.45
CA LYS A 328 0.65 17.40 -2.08
C LYS A 328 -0.37 16.70 -1.14
N VAL A 329 -0.36 17.04 0.16
CA VAL A 329 -1.28 16.47 1.17
C VAL A 329 -1.94 17.57 2.04
N PRO A 330 -2.77 18.45 1.45
CA PRO A 330 -3.27 19.67 2.11
C PRO A 330 -4.08 19.40 3.39
N PHE A 331 -4.75 18.26 3.49
CA PHE A 331 -5.51 17.85 4.68
C PHE A 331 -4.66 17.28 5.82
N PHE A 332 -3.37 17.05 5.56
CA PHE A 332 -2.38 16.49 6.48
C PHE A 332 -1.32 17.51 6.90
N HIS A 333 -1.44 18.79 6.50
CA HIS A 333 -0.49 19.84 6.85
C HIS A 333 -0.46 20.15 8.36
N HIS A 334 -1.49 19.76 9.13
CA HIS A 334 -1.48 19.81 10.60
C HIS A 334 -0.29 19.02 11.21
N GLU A 335 0.19 17.98 10.54
CA GLU A 335 1.36 17.20 10.97
C GLU A 335 2.67 18.00 10.84
N ILE A 336 2.76 18.92 9.87
CA ILE A 336 3.92 19.83 9.72
C ILE A 336 4.00 20.74 10.96
N VAL A 337 2.86 21.31 11.35
CA VAL A 337 2.74 22.18 12.53
C VAL A 337 3.08 21.41 13.80
N LYS A 338 2.48 20.24 14.02
CA LYS A 338 2.76 19.38 15.18
C LYS A 338 4.25 19.03 15.28
N ARG A 339 4.88 18.55 14.21
CA ARG A 339 6.30 18.18 14.22
C ARG A 339 7.23 19.36 14.40
N ALA A 340 6.92 20.51 13.80
CA ALA A 340 7.68 21.73 14.00
C ALA A 340 7.62 22.21 15.45
N LEU A 341 6.44 22.13 16.11
CA LEU A 341 6.29 22.46 17.52
C LEU A 341 7.09 21.51 18.43
N VAL A 342 6.98 20.19 18.22
CA VAL A 342 7.79 19.20 18.96
C VAL A 342 9.28 19.50 18.80
N MET A 343 9.76 19.72 17.56
CA MET A 343 11.17 20.03 17.30
C MET A 343 11.61 21.37 17.93
N ALA A 344 10.73 22.37 17.99
CA ALA A 344 11.00 23.65 18.66
C ALA A 344 11.07 23.52 20.19
N MET A 345 10.29 22.60 20.77
CA MET A 345 10.31 22.28 22.19
C MET A 345 11.57 21.49 22.57
N GLU A 346 11.96 20.50 21.76
CA GLU A 346 13.17 19.69 21.94
C GLU A 346 14.45 20.51 21.71
N ARG A 347 14.45 21.39 20.69
CA ARG A 347 15.62 22.18 20.27
C ARG A 347 15.30 23.67 20.39
N ARG A 348 15.42 24.23 21.60
CA ARG A 348 15.11 25.64 21.90
C ARG A 348 15.82 26.64 20.97
N GLN A 349 17.04 26.33 20.52
CA GLN A 349 17.78 27.15 19.55
C GLN A 349 17.19 27.18 18.13
N ALA A 350 16.38 26.19 17.76
CA ALA A 350 15.68 26.12 16.48
C ALA A 350 14.29 26.77 16.51
N GLU A 351 13.77 27.12 17.70
CA GLU A 351 12.41 27.64 17.90
C GLU A 351 12.08 28.81 16.97
N GLY A 352 12.94 29.85 16.96
CA GLY A 352 12.70 31.04 16.14
C GLY A 352 12.55 30.72 14.66
N ARG A 353 13.47 29.92 14.11
CA ARG A 353 13.44 29.54 12.69
C ARG A 353 12.16 28.75 12.35
N LEU A 354 11.80 27.78 13.19
CA LEU A 354 10.64 26.92 12.97
C LEU A 354 9.33 27.70 13.02
N LEU A 355 9.18 28.63 13.98
CA LEU A 355 8.02 29.51 14.03
C LEU A 355 7.96 30.46 12.83
N ASP A 356 9.11 30.99 12.38
CA ASP A 356 9.17 31.83 11.18
C ASP A 356 8.71 31.07 9.93
N LEU A 357 9.05 29.78 9.80
CA LEU A 357 8.56 28.95 8.70
C LEU A 357 7.06 28.71 8.78
N LEU A 358 6.52 28.38 9.96
CA LEU A 358 5.09 28.15 10.14
C LEU A 358 4.28 29.42 9.85
N LYS A 359 4.78 30.57 10.30
CA LYS A 359 4.19 31.87 10.01
C LYS A 359 4.16 32.15 8.50
N GLU A 360 5.30 32.01 7.83
CA GLU A 360 5.38 32.27 6.38
C GLU A 360 4.51 31.30 5.58
N ALA A 361 4.51 30.02 5.93
CA ALA A 361 3.64 29.02 5.30
C ALA A 361 2.14 29.29 5.55
N ALA A 362 1.78 29.89 6.68
CA ALA A 362 0.40 30.31 6.97
C ALA A 362 0.01 31.58 6.18
N GLU A 363 0.90 32.58 6.12
CA GLU A 363 0.69 33.84 5.39
C GLU A 363 0.63 33.63 3.87
N GLU A 364 1.47 32.74 3.33
CA GLU A 364 1.44 32.33 1.92
C GLU A 364 0.25 31.40 1.58
N GLY A 365 -0.54 30.98 2.57
CA GLY A 365 -1.68 30.08 2.40
C GLY A 365 -1.29 28.63 2.05
N LEU A 366 -0.02 28.25 2.20
CA LEU A 366 0.44 26.86 2.05
C LEU A 366 -0.15 25.96 3.14
N ILE A 367 -0.29 26.48 4.35
CA ILE A 367 -0.99 25.84 5.47
C ILE A 367 -2.18 26.72 5.84
N ASN A 368 -3.40 26.24 5.59
CA ASN A 368 -4.59 27.01 5.93
C ASN A 368 -4.80 27.10 7.46
N SER A 369 -5.56 28.12 7.90
CA SER A 369 -5.82 28.40 9.33
C SER A 369 -6.43 27.22 10.09
N SER A 370 -7.24 26.38 9.42
CA SER A 370 -7.79 25.16 10.00
C SER A 370 -6.71 24.13 10.32
N GLN A 371 -5.75 23.93 9.41
CA GLN A 371 -4.61 23.02 9.61
C GLN A 371 -3.64 23.53 10.69
N VAL A 372 -3.42 24.85 10.76
CA VAL A 372 -2.65 25.48 11.85
C VAL A 372 -3.31 25.21 13.20
N SER A 373 -4.60 25.56 13.34
CA SER A 373 -5.35 25.36 14.59
C SER A 373 -5.41 23.89 14.99
N LYS A 374 -5.59 22.99 14.02
CA LYS A 374 -5.57 21.53 14.24
C LYS A 374 -4.21 21.06 14.74
N GLY A 375 -3.10 21.52 14.15
CA GLY A 375 -1.75 21.15 14.59
C GLY A 375 -1.45 21.58 16.03
N PHE A 376 -1.82 22.82 16.41
CA PHE A 376 -1.71 23.28 17.80
C PHE A 376 -2.63 22.53 18.75
N GLY A 377 -3.89 22.28 18.36
CA GLY A 377 -4.85 21.49 19.15
C GLY A 377 -4.32 20.09 19.46
N ARG A 378 -3.68 19.43 18.50
CA ARG A 378 -3.06 18.12 18.73
C ARG A 378 -1.84 18.18 19.64
N MET A 379 -1.07 19.27 19.58
CA MET A 379 0.04 19.47 20.51
C MET A 379 -0.47 19.67 21.94
N ILE A 380 -1.63 20.31 22.13
CA ILE A 380 -2.29 20.40 23.43
C ILE A 380 -2.66 19.02 23.96
N ASP A 381 -3.26 18.16 23.12
CA ASP A 381 -3.64 16.80 23.51
C ASP A 381 -2.41 15.91 23.79
N TYR A 382 -1.27 16.17 23.14
CA TYR A 382 -0.04 15.38 23.25
C TYR A 382 0.96 15.89 24.32
N VAL A 383 0.76 17.09 24.87
CA VAL A 383 1.75 17.75 25.75
C VAL A 383 2.07 16.96 27.02
N ASP A 384 1.12 16.15 27.47
CA ASP A 384 1.22 15.36 28.70
C ASP A 384 2.19 14.19 28.55
N ASP A 385 2.18 13.56 27.37
CA ASP A 385 3.13 12.52 27.02
C ASP A 385 4.50 13.15 26.74
N LEU A 386 4.54 14.29 26.03
CA LEU A 386 5.77 15.02 25.76
C LEU A 386 6.46 15.52 27.04
N SER A 387 5.71 15.75 28.12
CA SER A 387 6.26 16.16 29.41
C SER A 387 7.12 15.08 30.10
N LEU A 388 7.07 13.83 29.63
CA LEU A 388 8.02 12.81 30.07
C LEU A 388 9.43 13.07 29.56
N ASP A 389 9.54 13.55 28.32
CA ASP A 389 10.82 13.73 27.63
C ASP A 389 11.36 15.16 27.80
N ILE A 390 10.45 16.14 27.93
CA ILE A 390 10.79 17.56 28.00
C ILE A 390 10.28 18.15 29.33
N PRO A 391 11.18 18.51 30.27
CA PRO A 391 10.81 19.23 31.48
C PRO A 391 10.08 20.54 31.13
N ASN A 392 8.97 20.81 31.80
CA ASN A 392 8.15 22.00 31.58
C ASN A 392 7.55 22.11 30.14
N ALA A 393 7.28 20.99 29.47
CA ALA A 393 6.63 20.96 28.14
C ALA A 393 5.36 21.82 28.07
N ARG A 394 4.50 21.78 29.10
CA ARG A 394 3.28 22.62 29.17
C ARG A 394 3.59 24.11 29.13
N GLY A 395 4.54 24.57 29.95
CA GLY A 395 4.92 25.98 30.01
C GLY A 395 5.53 26.47 28.69
N ILE A 396 6.33 25.62 28.05
CA ILE A 396 6.90 25.92 26.73
C ILE A 396 5.80 26.03 25.68
N LEU A 397 4.89 25.04 25.60
CA LEU A 397 3.80 25.04 24.63
C LEU A 397 2.90 26.27 24.80
N GLN A 398 2.59 26.66 26.05
CA GLN A 398 1.83 27.86 26.34
C GLN A 398 2.52 29.11 25.78
N SER A 399 3.84 29.24 25.95
CA SER A 399 4.62 30.35 25.38
C SER A 399 4.57 30.36 23.86
N LEU A 400 4.62 29.19 23.19
CA LEU A 400 4.54 29.09 21.73
C LEU A 400 3.15 29.51 21.22
N ILE A 401 2.08 29.07 21.89
CA ILE A 401 0.70 29.48 21.58
C ILE A 401 0.54 31.00 21.71
N SER A 402 1.00 31.58 22.82
CA SER A 402 0.92 33.02 23.05
C SER A 402 1.69 33.82 21.99
N LYS A 403 2.87 33.34 21.59
CA LYS A 403 3.67 33.97 20.53
C LYS A 403 2.97 33.91 19.18
N ALA A 404 2.52 32.73 18.74
CA ALA A 404 1.81 32.56 17.48
C ALA A 404 0.50 33.37 17.41
N ALA A 405 -0.22 33.47 18.53
CA ALA A 405 -1.42 34.30 18.64
C ALA A 405 -1.09 35.80 18.56
N SER A 406 -0.02 36.26 19.22
CA SER A 406 0.42 37.66 19.18
C SER A 406 0.91 38.10 17.79
N GLU A 407 1.44 37.16 17.01
CA GLU A 407 1.90 37.38 15.64
C GLU A 407 0.78 37.23 14.59
N GLY A 408 -0.43 36.85 15.01
CA GLY A 408 -1.64 36.88 14.19
C GLY A 408 -1.88 35.68 13.27
N TRP A 409 -1.03 34.64 13.31
CA TRP A 409 -1.17 33.45 12.46
C TRP A 409 -1.83 32.25 13.16
N LEU A 410 -2.24 32.40 14.43
CA LEU A 410 -3.02 31.43 15.19
C LEU A 410 -4.22 32.08 15.89
N CYS A 411 -5.41 31.49 15.74
CA CYS A 411 -6.60 31.91 16.47
C CYS A 411 -6.69 31.15 17.82
N ALA A 412 -6.12 31.72 18.88
CA ALA A 412 -6.07 31.06 20.20
C ALA A 412 -7.46 30.74 20.78
N SER A 413 -8.49 31.51 20.45
CA SER A 413 -9.88 31.25 20.88
C SER A 413 -10.49 30.00 20.24
N SER A 414 -9.86 29.45 19.18
CA SER A 414 -10.28 28.21 18.53
C SER A 414 -9.64 26.95 19.14
N LEU A 415 -8.74 27.11 20.12
CA LEU A 415 -8.03 26.00 20.77
C LEU A 415 -8.68 25.58 22.09
N LYS A 416 -8.50 24.32 22.46
CA LYS A 416 -8.84 23.80 23.80
C LYS A 416 -8.02 24.55 24.85
N SER A 417 -8.57 24.76 26.04
CA SER A 417 -7.84 25.41 27.14
C SER A 417 -6.71 24.51 27.65
N LEU A 418 -5.47 25.01 27.67
CA LEU A 418 -4.34 24.32 28.28
C LEU A 418 -4.45 24.43 29.81
N SER A 419 -4.84 23.34 30.50
CA SER A 419 -4.83 23.32 31.97
C SER A 419 -3.39 23.25 32.49
N LEU A 420 -3.05 24.13 33.45
CA LEU A 420 -1.74 24.17 34.10
C LEU A 420 -1.63 23.18 35.27
N GLU A 421 -2.75 22.71 35.80
CA GLU A 421 -2.76 21.68 36.84
C GLU A 421 -2.56 20.32 36.16
N PRO A 422 -1.59 19.49 36.61
CA PRO A 422 -1.70 18.07 36.32
C PRO A 422 -3.01 17.63 36.95
N GLU A 423 -3.99 17.22 36.13
CA GLU A 423 -5.03 16.33 36.64
C GLU A 423 -4.29 15.28 37.47
N LYS A 424 -4.71 15.06 38.72
CA LYS A 424 -4.18 14.00 39.57
C LYS A 424 -4.45 12.66 38.88
N ARG A 425 -3.60 12.31 37.92
CA ARG A 425 -3.61 11.04 37.21
C ARG A 425 -3.01 10.02 38.16
N SER A 426 -3.72 8.91 38.30
CA SER A 426 -3.40 7.85 39.26
C SER A 426 -2.00 7.28 39.01
N LEU A 427 -1.44 6.58 39.99
CA LEU A 427 -0.20 5.81 39.81
C LEU A 427 -0.33 4.81 38.64
N GLU A 428 -1.53 4.32 38.35
CA GLU A 428 -1.86 3.43 37.23
C GLU A 428 -1.58 4.08 35.86
N ASP A 429 -1.92 5.37 35.67
CA ASP A 429 -1.63 6.10 34.42
C ASP A 429 -0.13 6.22 34.13
N SER A 430 0.70 6.29 35.18
CA SER A 430 2.16 6.37 35.03
C SER A 430 2.77 5.05 34.57
N VAL A 431 2.26 3.91 35.07
CA VAL A 431 2.67 2.57 34.68
C VAL A 431 2.24 2.28 33.24
N ALA A 432 0.99 2.60 32.89
CA ALA A 432 0.46 2.44 31.54
C ALA A 432 1.29 3.25 30.52
N ARG A 433 1.76 4.44 30.89
CA ARG A 433 2.59 5.27 30.01
C ARG A 433 3.99 4.68 29.78
N ILE A 434 4.65 4.20 30.83
CA ILE A 434 5.95 3.51 30.72
C ILE A 434 5.79 2.27 29.83
N PHE A 435 4.73 1.50 30.04
CA PHE A 435 4.43 0.32 29.22
C PHE A 435 4.20 0.67 27.74
N LYS A 436 3.46 1.74 27.43
CA LYS A 436 3.25 2.19 26.03
C LYS A 436 4.56 2.45 25.28
N THR A 437 5.54 3.06 25.95
CA THR A 437 6.86 3.34 25.36
C THR A 437 7.65 2.05 25.14
N LYS A 438 7.64 1.13 26.12
CA LYS A 438 8.31 -0.17 25.97
C LYS A 438 7.65 -1.03 24.88
N ALA A 439 6.32 -1.14 24.89
CA ALA A 439 5.55 -1.84 23.88
C ALA A 439 5.88 -1.32 22.47
N GLN A 440 6.00 0.00 22.31
CA GLN A 440 6.45 0.57 21.04
C GLN A 440 7.83 0.07 20.62
N SER A 441 8.81 0.01 21.53
CA SER A 441 10.16 -0.51 21.22
C SER A 441 10.09 -1.98 20.77
N ILE A 442 9.39 -2.82 21.54
CA ILE A 442 9.21 -4.25 21.26
C ILE A 442 8.57 -4.46 19.88
N ILE A 443 7.49 -3.72 19.58
CA ILE A 443 6.79 -3.82 18.29
C ILE A 443 7.69 -3.34 17.13
N GLN A 444 8.46 -2.27 17.32
CA GLN A 444 9.35 -1.76 16.29
C GLN A 444 10.48 -2.73 15.97
N GLU A 445 11.07 -3.34 16.99
CA GLU A 445 12.06 -4.40 16.84
C GLU A 445 11.47 -5.61 16.13
N TYR A 446 10.28 -6.04 16.54
CA TYR A 446 9.55 -7.12 15.88
C TYR A 446 9.32 -6.84 14.39
N PHE A 447 8.94 -5.62 14.01
CA PHE A 447 8.78 -5.28 12.59
C PHE A 447 10.08 -5.33 11.78
N LEU A 448 11.24 -5.25 12.43
CA LEU A 448 12.54 -5.41 11.78
C LEU A 448 13.00 -6.87 11.75
N SER A 449 12.85 -7.58 12.86
CA SER A 449 13.38 -8.94 13.05
C SER A 449 12.41 -10.05 12.60
N GLY A 450 11.11 -9.84 12.79
CA GLY A 450 10.08 -10.86 12.68
C GLY A 450 10.10 -11.90 13.81
N ASP A 451 10.86 -11.66 14.88
CA ASP A 451 11.04 -12.63 15.97
C ASP A 451 9.88 -12.55 16.97
N ILE A 452 9.01 -13.56 16.94
CA ILE A 452 7.85 -13.66 17.85
C ILE A 452 8.27 -14.11 19.25
N LEU A 453 9.35 -14.90 19.37
CA LEU A 453 9.81 -15.43 20.66
C LEU A 453 10.42 -14.32 21.50
N GLU A 454 11.19 -13.42 20.88
CA GLU A 454 11.71 -12.22 21.53
C GLU A 454 10.56 -11.37 22.10
N VAL A 455 9.46 -11.20 21.35
CA VAL A 455 8.27 -10.46 21.82
C VAL A 455 7.63 -11.15 23.02
N ASN A 456 7.41 -12.48 22.94
CA ASN A 456 6.87 -13.25 24.07
C ASN A 456 7.77 -13.13 25.31
N SER A 457 9.09 -13.29 25.16
CA SER A 457 10.04 -13.16 26.27
C SER A 457 10.06 -11.74 26.85
N CYS A 458 10.00 -10.71 26.00
CA CYS A 458 9.94 -9.32 26.45
C CYS A 458 8.66 -9.06 27.24
N LEU A 459 7.51 -9.52 26.73
CA LEU A 459 6.23 -9.38 27.43
C LEU A 459 6.24 -10.16 28.75
N GLU A 460 6.70 -11.42 28.75
CA GLU A 460 6.80 -12.27 29.95
C GLU A 460 7.75 -11.71 31.02
N SER A 461 8.87 -11.11 30.63
CA SER A 461 9.85 -10.52 31.57
C SER A 461 9.32 -9.28 32.29
N GLU A 462 8.40 -8.55 31.66
CA GLU A 462 7.69 -7.42 32.27
C GLU A 462 6.48 -7.90 33.13
N ASN A 463 6.10 -9.18 33.01
CA ASN A 463 4.89 -9.79 33.58
C ASN A 463 5.02 -10.32 35.02
N SER A 464 5.56 -9.53 35.93
CA SER A 464 5.24 -9.79 37.36
C SER A 464 3.77 -9.45 37.70
N THR A 465 3.00 -8.90 36.76
CA THR A 465 1.59 -8.50 36.96
C THR A 465 0.82 -8.53 35.63
N TYR A 466 0.30 -9.70 35.22
CA TYR A 466 -0.63 -9.80 34.09
C TYR A 466 -1.93 -9.03 34.39
N SER A 467 -2.12 -7.87 33.77
CA SER A 467 -3.39 -7.14 33.76
C SER A 467 -3.97 -7.14 32.36
N SER A 468 -5.27 -7.42 32.23
CA SER A 468 -6.01 -7.38 30.96
C SER A 468 -5.84 -6.04 30.23
N GLU A 469 -5.65 -4.97 31.00
CA GLU A 469 -5.47 -3.61 30.50
C GLU A 469 -4.14 -3.41 29.74
N LEU A 470 -3.04 -4.03 30.18
CA LEU A 470 -1.76 -3.94 29.48
C LEU A 470 -1.78 -4.70 28.15
N ASN A 471 -2.44 -5.86 28.12
CA ASN A 471 -2.64 -6.62 26.88
C ASN A 471 -3.47 -5.81 25.87
N ALA A 472 -4.58 -5.21 26.31
CA ALA A 472 -5.39 -4.32 25.48
C ALA A 472 -4.58 -3.13 24.92
N ILE A 473 -3.73 -2.51 25.77
CA ILE A 473 -2.82 -1.43 25.35
C ILE A 473 -1.82 -1.92 24.30
N PHE A 474 -1.25 -3.11 24.47
CA PHE A 474 -0.32 -3.69 23.50
C PHE A 474 -1.00 -3.94 22.16
N VAL A 475 -2.19 -4.55 22.14
CA VAL A 475 -2.98 -4.79 20.92
C VAL A 475 -3.27 -3.47 20.19
N LYS A 476 -3.75 -2.46 20.92
CA LYS A 476 -3.98 -1.11 20.37
C LYS A 476 -2.70 -0.56 19.73
N ARG A 477 -1.57 -0.65 20.44
CA ARG A 477 -0.30 -0.11 19.97
C ARG A 477 0.23 -0.83 18.73
N LEU A 478 0.14 -2.16 18.71
CA LEU A 478 0.55 -3.02 17.60
C LEU A 478 -0.18 -2.64 16.32
N ILE A 479 -1.51 -2.59 16.37
CA ILE A 479 -2.34 -2.29 15.20
C ILE A 479 -2.13 -0.84 14.76
N THR A 480 -2.08 0.12 15.69
CA THR A 480 -1.85 1.54 15.36
C THR A 480 -0.52 1.74 14.64
N LEU A 481 0.57 1.13 15.12
CA LEU A 481 1.89 1.24 14.49
C LEU A 481 1.93 0.53 13.13
N ALA A 482 1.17 -0.54 12.94
CA ALA A 482 1.11 -1.26 11.68
C ALA A 482 0.33 -0.49 10.59
N MET A 483 -0.77 0.19 10.96
CA MET A 483 -1.61 0.94 10.03
C MET A 483 -0.85 2.08 9.32
N ASP A 484 0.11 2.68 10.01
CA ASP A 484 0.95 3.75 9.45
C ASP A 484 2.03 3.24 8.47
N ARG A 485 2.19 1.90 8.35
CA ARG A 485 3.26 1.23 7.62
C ARG A 485 2.74 0.47 6.39
N LYS A 486 3.62 -0.31 5.74
CA LYS A 486 3.28 -1.05 4.53
C LYS A 486 2.53 -2.32 4.91
N ASN A 487 1.93 -2.96 3.91
CA ASN A 487 1.18 -4.19 4.17
C ASN A 487 2.01 -5.32 4.77
N ARG A 488 3.35 -5.30 4.61
CA ARG A 488 4.23 -6.24 5.30
C ARG A 488 4.06 -6.13 6.81
N GLU A 489 4.16 -4.94 7.38
CA GLU A 489 4.03 -4.74 8.82
C GLU A 489 2.59 -4.96 9.30
N LYS A 490 1.60 -4.71 8.43
CA LYS A 490 0.20 -5.07 8.69
C LYS A 490 -0.01 -6.58 8.82
N GLU A 491 0.57 -7.36 7.90
CA GLU A 491 0.58 -8.83 7.99
C GLU A 491 1.33 -9.30 9.24
N MET A 492 2.51 -8.73 9.52
CA MET A 492 3.27 -9.07 10.72
C MET A 492 2.46 -8.81 12.00
N ALA A 493 1.72 -7.70 12.07
CA ALA A 493 0.84 -7.42 13.20
C ALA A 493 -0.31 -8.44 13.34
N SER A 494 -0.94 -8.86 12.24
CA SER A 494 -1.96 -9.92 12.27
C SER A 494 -1.38 -11.27 12.72
N VAL A 495 -0.20 -11.63 12.20
CA VAL A 495 0.51 -12.86 12.60
C VAL A 495 0.89 -12.83 14.07
N LEU A 496 1.47 -11.73 14.55
CA LEU A 496 1.85 -11.58 15.95
C LEU A 496 0.62 -11.69 16.86
N LEU A 497 -0.46 -10.98 16.53
CA LEU A 497 -1.69 -11.01 17.31
C LEU A 497 -2.26 -12.45 17.45
N SER A 498 -2.19 -13.25 16.37
CA SER A 498 -2.59 -14.66 16.41
C SER A 498 -1.64 -15.58 17.20
N SER A 499 -0.39 -15.15 17.38
CA SER A 499 0.68 -15.94 18.01
C SER A 499 0.86 -15.66 19.50
N LEU A 500 0.48 -14.46 19.97
CA LEU A 500 0.58 -14.06 21.38
C LEU A 500 -0.47 -14.75 22.27
N CYS A 501 -1.52 -15.33 21.68
CA CYS A 501 -2.56 -16.08 22.40
C CYS A 501 -3.17 -15.32 23.60
N PHE A 502 -3.34 -14.00 23.49
CA PHE A 502 -4.02 -13.22 24.52
C PHE A 502 -5.46 -13.73 24.75
N PRO A 503 -5.99 -13.61 25.98
CA PRO A 503 -7.41 -13.83 26.24
C PRO A 503 -8.27 -13.04 25.26
N ALA A 504 -9.35 -13.63 24.78
CA ALA A 504 -10.21 -12.98 23.79
C ALA A 504 -10.75 -11.64 24.29
N ASP A 505 -11.09 -11.55 25.59
CA ASP A 505 -11.57 -10.32 26.24
C ASP A 505 -10.53 -9.19 26.19
N ASP A 506 -9.25 -9.50 26.34
CA ASP A 506 -8.16 -8.52 26.26
C ASP A 506 -8.00 -7.98 24.84
N VAL A 507 -8.13 -8.87 23.85
CA VAL A 507 -8.10 -8.48 22.43
C VAL A 507 -9.33 -7.65 22.08
N VAL A 508 -10.51 -8.02 22.58
CA VAL A 508 -11.76 -7.24 22.46
C VAL A 508 -11.56 -5.84 23.01
N ASN A 509 -11.05 -5.71 24.24
CA ASN A 509 -10.76 -4.42 24.86
C ASN A 509 -9.76 -3.60 24.03
N GLY A 510 -8.72 -4.23 23.49
CA GLY A 510 -7.77 -3.58 22.57
C GLY A 510 -8.45 -3.01 21.31
N PHE A 511 -9.37 -3.77 20.71
CA PHE A 511 -10.17 -3.32 19.56
C PHE A 511 -11.20 -2.25 19.94
N VAL A 512 -11.83 -2.32 21.11
CA VAL A 512 -12.70 -1.26 21.62
C VAL A 512 -11.92 0.05 21.71
N MET A 513 -10.74 0.04 22.32
CA MET A 513 -9.89 1.23 22.41
C MET A 513 -9.45 1.77 21.03
N LEU A 514 -9.30 0.91 20.01
CA LEU A 514 -9.00 1.31 18.64
C LEU A 514 -10.21 1.96 17.97
N ILE A 515 -11.40 1.40 18.16
CA ILE A 515 -12.65 1.91 17.57
C ILE A 515 -13.06 3.25 18.20
N GLU A 516 -12.92 3.40 19.52
CA GLU A 516 -13.19 4.65 20.22
C GLU A 516 -12.24 5.78 19.78
N SER A 517 -10.98 5.45 19.45
CA SER A 517 -10.00 6.41 18.95
C SER A 517 -9.89 6.46 17.43
N ALA A 518 -10.81 5.81 16.70
CA ALA A 518 -10.76 5.76 15.24
C ALA A 518 -10.98 7.13 14.60
N ASP A 519 -11.84 7.97 15.20
CA ASP A 519 -12.08 9.34 14.72
C ASP A 519 -10.79 10.19 14.79
N ASP A 520 -10.05 10.11 15.90
CA ASP A 520 -8.77 10.81 16.07
C ASP A 520 -7.65 10.23 15.20
N THR A 521 -7.65 8.90 15.03
CA THR A 521 -6.68 8.19 14.20
C THR A 521 -6.90 8.48 12.72
N ALA A 522 -8.15 8.65 12.27
CA ALA A 522 -8.46 9.02 10.88
C ALA A 522 -7.87 10.38 10.47
N LEU A 523 -7.67 11.27 11.44
CA LEU A 523 -7.00 12.55 11.21
C LEU A 523 -5.51 12.37 10.89
N ASP A 524 -4.89 11.29 11.39
CA ASP A 524 -3.50 10.92 11.12
C ASP A 524 -3.34 9.95 9.94
N ASN A 525 -4.31 9.07 9.75
CA ASN A 525 -4.31 8.07 8.71
C ASN A 525 -5.65 8.06 7.97
N PRO A 526 -5.73 8.63 6.75
CA PRO A 526 -6.99 8.70 6.03
C PRO A 526 -7.52 7.33 5.60
N VAL A 527 -6.70 6.27 5.65
CA VAL A 527 -7.04 4.88 5.28
C VAL A 527 -7.39 4.04 6.52
N VAL A 528 -7.55 4.67 7.70
CA VAL A 528 -7.81 3.95 8.95
C VAL A 528 -9.08 3.12 8.89
N VAL A 529 -10.11 3.56 8.14
CA VAL A 529 -11.39 2.85 8.08
C VAL A 529 -11.20 1.48 7.45
N GLU A 530 -10.56 1.47 6.28
CA GLU A 530 -10.29 0.26 5.51
C GLU A 530 -9.32 -0.64 6.25
N ASP A 531 -8.23 -0.08 6.79
CA ASP A 531 -7.19 -0.84 7.46
C ASP A 531 -7.71 -1.47 8.77
N LEU A 532 -8.39 -0.70 9.61
CA LEU A 532 -8.91 -1.19 10.89
C LEU A 532 -10.04 -2.20 10.69
N ALA A 533 -10.90 -1.98 9.69
CA ALA A 533 -11.94 -2.94 9.32
C ALA A 533 -11.33 -4.27 8.85
N MET A 534 -10.22 -4.19 8.11
CA MET A 534 -9.51 -5.37 7.67
C MET A 534 -8.81 -6.09 8.83
N PHE A 535 -8.19 -5.38 9.77
CA PHE A 535 -7.63 -6.00 10.99
C PHE A 535 -8.68 -6.71 11.83
N LEU A 536 -9.87 -6.12 12.00
CA LEU A 536 -10.99 -6.76 12.69
C LEU A 536 -11.44 -8.03 11.96
N ALA A 537 -11.68 -7.95 10.65
CA ALA A 537 -12.08 -9.09 9.85
C ALA A 537 -11.01 -10.20 9.85
N ARG A 538 -9.73 -9.81 9.78
CA ARG A 538 -8.57 -10.71 9.84
C ARG A 538 -8.49 -11.42 11.19
N SER A 539 -8.71 -10.71 12.29
CA SER A 539 -8.71 -11.29 13.64
C SER A 539 -9.83 -12.32 13.84
N VAL A 540 -10.98 -12.13 13.18
CA VAL A 540 -12.05 -13.13 13.15
C VAL A 540 -11.65 -14.36 12.33
N VAL A 541 -11.05 -14.16 11.15
CA VAL A 541 -10.60 -15.25 10.27
C VAL A 541 -9.44 -16.04 10.88
N ASP A 542 -8.54 -15.38 11.60
CA ASP A 542 -7.44 -16.02 12.33
C ASP A 542 -7.90 -16.68 13.65
N GLU A 543 -9.20 -16.56 13.98
CA GLU A 543 -9.83 -17.08 15.20
C GLU A 543 -9.25 -16.48 16.50
N VAL A 544 -8.68 -15.28 16.42
CA VAL A 544 -8.34 -14.48 17.59
C VAL A 544 -9.62 -13.93 18.23
N LEU A 545 -10.62 -13.59 17.40
CA LEU A 545 -11.94 -13.14 17.83
C LEU A 545 -13.02 -14.06 17.28
N ALA A 546 -14.02 -14.38 18.11
CA ALA A 546 -15.23 -15.03 17.65
C ALA A 546 -16.16 -14.01 16.96
N PRO A 547 -17.03 -14.43 16.02
CA PRO A 547 -18.00 -13.53 15.39
C PRO A 547 -18.89 -12.76 16.38
N GLN A 548 -19.20 -13.35 17.54
CA GLN A 548 -19.97 -12.71 18.61
C GLN A 548 -19.23 -11.52 19.25
N HIS A 549 -17.90 -11.56 19.33
CA HIS A 549 -17.10 -10.46 19.88
C HIS A 549 -17.18 -9.21 19.00
N LEU A 550 -17.45 -9.36 17.70
CA LEU A 550 -17.67 -8.22 16.81
C LEU A 550 -18.98 -7.48 17.12
N GLU A 551 -20.00 -8.20 17.61
CA GLU A 551 -21.24 -7.60 18.10
C GLU A 551 -21.02 -6.91 19.45
N GLU A 552 -20.22 -7.51 20.33
CA GLU A 552 -19.84 -6.93 21.61
C GLU A 552 -19.10 -5.59 21.45
N ILE A 553 -18.04 -5.56 20.61
CA ILE A 553 -17.30 -4.32 20.28
C ILE A 553 -18.27 -3.25 19.76
N GLY A 554 -19.23 -3.65 18.90
CA GLY A 554 -20.23 -2.73 18.37
C GLY A 554 -21.21 -2.20 19.41
N SER A 555 -21.61 -3.03 20.38
CA SER A 555 -22.54 -2.63 21.45
C SER A 555 -21.93 -1.63 22.45
N GLN A 556 -20.61 -1.68 22.63
CA GLN A 556 -19.87 -0.76 23.51
C GLN A 556 -19.59 0.60 22.84
N CYS A 557 -19.76 0.71 21.51
CA CYS A 557 -19.50 1.94 20.75
C CYS A 557 -20.76 2.81 20.62
N ALA A 558 -20.81 3.93 21.36
CA ALA A 558 -22.04 4.71 21.58
C ALA A 558 -22.50 5.67 20.45
N ALA A 559 -21.75 5.83 19.35
CA ALA A 559 -22.03 6.86 18.33
C ALA A 559 -22.45 6.27 16.95
N PRO A 560 -23.71 6.43 16.52
CA PRO A 560 -24.22 5.83 15.27
C PRO A 560 -23.51 6.27 13.97
N GLU A 561 -22.90 7.46 13.97
CA GLU A 561 -22.25 8.10 12.80
C GLU A 561 -20.73 8.28 12.95
N SER A 562 -20.10 7.64 13.94
CA SER A 562 -18.64 7.71 14.10
C SER A 562 -17.87 6.95 13.01
N ILE A 563 -16.59 7.28 12.82
CA ILE A 563 -15.68 6.50 12.00
C ILE A 563 -15.59 5.06 12.51
N GLY A 564 -15.65 4.86 13.83
CA GLY A 564 -15.73 3.54 14.45
C GLY A 564 -16.94 2.71 13.99
N SER A 565 -18.12 3.33 13.84
CA SER A 565 -19.31 2.64 13.35
C SER A 565 -19.16 2.21 11.87
N LYS A 566 -18.47 3.02 11.05
CA LYS A 566 -18.15 2.70 9.65
C LYS A 566 -17.18 1.52 9.56
N VAL A 567 -16.15 1.49 10.40
CA VAL A 567 -15.19 0.39 10.51
C VAL A 567 -15.92 -0.93 10.78
N LEU A 568 -16.82 -0.96 11.77
CA LEU A 568 -17.58 -2.16 12.12
C LEU A 568 -18.52 -2.61 11.01
N LYS A 569 -19.25 -1.67 10.38
CA LYS A 569 -20.11 -1.96 9.22
C LYS A 569 -19.30 -2.57 8.07
N MET A 570 -18.11 -2.03 7.78
CA MET A 570 -17.22 -2.51 6.75
C MET A 570 -16.66 -3.91 7.07
N ALA A 571 -16.18 -4.14 8.29
CA ALA A 571 -15.69 -5.44 8.73
C ALA A 571 -16.76 -6.54 8.62
N LYS A 572 -18.00 -6.24 9.04
CA LYS A 572 -19.15 -7.15 8.89
C LYS A 572 -19.45 -7.44 7.42
N SER A 573 -19.37 -6.44 6.55
CA SER A 573 -19.55 -6.60 5.10
C SER A 573 -18.47 -7.52 4.49
N LEU A 574 -17.21 -7.31 4.87
CA LEU A 574 -16.07 -8.12 4.42
C LEU A 574 -16.24 -9.60 4.79
N LEU A 575 -16.67 -9.88 6.03
CA LEU A 575 -16.87 -11.24 6.52
C LEU A 575 -18.05 -11.96 5.85
N LYS A 576 -19.11 -11.22 5.46
CA LYS A 576 -20.30 -11.77 4.78
C LYS A 576 -20.08 -12.10 3.31
N ALA A 577 -19.02 -11.59 2.69
CA ALA A 577 -18.74 -11.84 1.27
C ALA A 577 -18.40 -13.32 1.00
N ARG A 578 -18.73 -13.81 -0.21
CA ARG A 578 -18.38 -15.17 -0.63
C ARG A 578 -16.85 -15.34 -0.65
N LEU A 579 -16.34 -16.46 -0.12
CA LEU A 579 -14.91 -16.75 0.04
C LEU A 579 -14.15 -15.67 0.86
N SER A 580 -14.86 -15.01 1.79
CA SER A 580 -14.28 -13.95 2.64
C SER A 580 -13.04 -14.43 3.39
N GLY A 581 -13.05 -15.64 3.96
CA GLY A 581 -11.91 -16.20 4.68
C GLY A 581 -10.61 -16.20 3.87
N GLU A 582 -10.63 -16.75 2.64
CA GLU A 582 -9.44 -16.82 1.77
C GLU A 582 -8.97 -15.44 1.29
N ARG A 583 -9.92 -14.55 0.99
CA ARG A 583 -9.60 -13.17 0.58
C ARG A 583 -8.99 -12.36 1.73
N ILE A 584 -9.55 -12.49 2.93
CA ILE A 584 -9.07 -11.82 4.13
C ILE A 584 -7.71 -12.39 4.54
N LEU A 585 -7.48 -13.70 4.41
CA LEU A 585 -6.17 -14.32 4.60
C LEU A 585 -5.07 -13.70 3.72
N ARG A 586 -5.43 -13.15 2.56
CA ARG A 586 -4.51 -12.49 1.62
C ARG A 586 -4.64 -10.97 1.63
N CYS A 587 -5.36 -10.38 2.57
CA CYS A 587 -5.73 -8.96 2.51
C CYS A 587 -4.54 -8.00 2.50
N TRP A 588 -3.45 -8.39 3.16
CA TRP A 588 -2.20 -7.64 3.19
C TRP A 588 -1.23 -8.06 2.07
N GLY A 589 -1.59 -9.04 1.23
CA GLY A 589 -0.78 -9.50 0.09
C GLY A 589 0.42 -10.35 0.51
N GLY A 590 0.17 -11.35 1.38
CA GLY A 590 1.15 -12.19 2.07
C GLY A 590 2.48 -12.47 1.34
N GLY A 591 3.57 -12.24 2.06
CA GLY A 591 4.93 -12.61 1.68
C GLY A 591 5.98 -11.87 2.52
N GLY A 592 6.14 -12.24 3.79
CA GLY A 592 7.26 -11.80 4.63
C GLY A 592 8.63 -12.30 4.18
N SER A 593 8.72 -13.06 3.08
CA SER A 593 9.96 -13.33 2.37
C SER A 593 9.88 -12.72 0.97
N SER A 594 11.02 -12.31 0.43
CA SER A 594 11.22 -11.61 -0.84
C SER A 594 10.83 -12.42 -2.10
N ARG A 595 9.72 -13.19 -2.10
CA ARG A 595 9.22 -13.95 -3.25
C ARG A 595 7.70 -13.84 -3.40
N PRO A 596 7.16 -13.88 -4.64
CA PRO A 596 5.77 -13.56 -4.93
C PRO A 596 4.78 -14.58 -4.37
N GLY A 597 3.55 -14.12 -4.16
CA GLY A 597 2.41 -14.87 -3.62
C GLY A 597 2.17 -16.20 -4.31
N TRP A 598 2.03 -17.24 -3.50
CA TRP A 598 1.70 -18.58 -3.96
C TRP A 598 0.17 -18.73 -3.99
N ALA A 599 -0.37 -19.40 -5.00
CA ALA A 599 -1.72 -19.94 -4.88
C ALA A 599 -1.72 -20.95 -3.72
N VAL A 600 -2.84 -21.10 -3.00
CA VAL A 600 -2.94 -22.05 -1.87
C VAL A 600 -2.56 -23.47 -2.31
N GLU A 601 -2.83 -23.78 -3.58
CA GLU A 601 -2.53 -25.03 -4.26
C GLU A 601 -1.00 -25.20 -4.44
N ASP A 602 -0.27 -24.16 -4.82
CA ASP A 602 1.20 -24.18 -4.91
C ASP A 602 1.85 -24.39 -3.53
N VAL A 603 1.25 -23.83 -2.48
CA VAL A 603 1.69 -24.03 -1.10
C VAL A 603 1.45 -25.47 -0.67
N LYS A 604 0.26 -26.02 -0.94
CA LYS A 604 -0.08 -27.42 -0.66
C LYS A 604 0.83 -28.40 -1.39
N ASP A 605 1.23 -28.07 -2.61
CA ASP A 605 2.17 -28.86 -3.41
C ASP A 605 3.58 -28.83 -2.82
N LYS A 606 4.05 -27.66 -2.38
CA LYS A 606 5.36 -27.53 -1.73
C LYS A 606 5.40 -28.19 -0.36
N ILE A 607 4.33 -28.06 0.43
CA ILE A 607 4.19 -28.81 1.68
C ILE A 607 4.22 -30.32 1.39
N GLY A 608 3.52 -30.78 0.34
CA GLY A 608 3.57 -32.17 -0.10
C GLY A 608 5.01 -32.62 -0.39
N LYS A 609 5.73 -31.89 -1.25
CA LYS A 609 7.13 -32.19 -1.61
C LYS A 609 8.07 -32.18 -0.40
N LEU A 610 7.89 -31.23 0.52
CA LEU A 610 8.67 -31.14 1.76
C LEU A 610 8.48 -32.39 2.62
N LEU A 611 7.24 -32.83 2.80
CA LEU A 611 6.93 -34.02 3.59
C LEU A 611 7.41 -35.30 2.90
N GLU A 612 7.29 -35.39 1.58
CA GLU A 612 7.82 -36.51 0.77
C GLU A 612 9.35 -36.61 0.83
N GLU A 613 10.06 -35.48 0.76
CA GLU A 613 11.53 -35.43 0.88
C GLU A 613 11.99 -35.86 2.27
N PHE A 614 11.30 -35.39 3.31
CA PHE A 614 11.58 -35.79 4.68
C PHE A 614 11.30 -37.28 4.92
N GLU A 615 10.19 -37.78 4.37
CA GLU A 615 9.84 -39.20 4.37
C GLU A 615 10.91 -40.05 3.65
N SER A 616 11.46 -39.55 2.54
CA SER A 616 12.48 -40.24 1.72
C SER A 616 13.89 -40.24 2.35
N GLY A 617 14.08 -39.65 3.53
CA GLY A 617 15.35 -39.65 4.26
C GLY A 617 15.88 -38.28 4.65
N GLY A 618 15.13 -37.20 4.41
CA GLY A 618 15.48 -35.84 4.84
C GLY A 618 15.68 -35.70 6.36
N GLY A 619 16.48 -34.70 6.75
CA GLY A 619 16.77 -34.38 8.14
C GLY A 619 15.73 -33.43 8.76
N VAL A 620 15.46 -33.57 10.06
CA VAL A 620 14.44 -32.76 10.77
C VAL A 620 14.78 -31.27 10.71
N ARG A 621 16.05 -30.90 10.92
CA ARG A 621 16.52 -29.51 10.82
C ARG A 621 16.30 -28.89 9.44
N GLU A 622 16.43 -29.70 8.39
CA GLU A 622 16.20 -29.24 7.01
C GLU A 622 14.71 -29.00 6.78
N ALA A 623 13.86 -29.95 7.17
CA ALA A 623 12.40 -29.82 7.04
C ALA A 623 11.87 -28.60 7.82
N CYS A 624 12.34 -28.38 9.06
CA CYS A 624 11.99 -27.20 9.84
C CYS A 624 12.48 -25.89 9.18
N ARG A 625 13.67 -25.90 8.56
CA ARG A 625 14.18 -24.76 7.78
C ARG A 625 13.30 -24.49 6.56
N CYS A 626 13.01 -25.51 5.77
CA CYS A 626 12.14 -25.40 4.59
C CYS A 626 10.77 -24.85 4.98
N MET A 627 10.16 -25.33 6.07
CA MET A 627 8.91 -24.79 6.61
C MET A 627 9.00 -23.30 6.98
N LYS A 628 10.10 -22.87 7.62
CA LYS A 628 10.34 -21.44 7.91
C LYS A 628 10.50 -20.64 6.61
N GLU A 629 11.19 -21.20 5.62
CA GLU A 629 11.39 -20.58 4.30
C GLU A 629 10.10 -20.51 3.44
N LEU A 630 9.09 -21.36 3.72
CA LEU A 630 7.76 -21.20 3.11
C LEU A 630 7.14 -19.84 3.49
N GLY A 631 7.49 -19.28 4.66
CA GLY A 631 7.04 -17.95 5.08
C GLY A 631 5.54 -17.85 5.33
N MET A 632 4.86 -18.97 5.61
CA MET A 632 3.41 -19.05 5.81
C MET A 632 3.05 -19.72 7.15
N PRO A 633 3.42 -19.13 8.30
CA PRO A 633 3.23 -19.75 9.62
C PRO A 633 1.75 -20.04 9.95
N PHE A 634 0.81 -19.26 9.41
CA PHE A 634 -0.62 -19.45 9.58
C PHE A 634 -1.19 -20.66 8.80
N PHE A 635 -0.44 -21.18 7.83
CA PHE A 635 -0.83 -22.33 7.01
C PHE A 635 -0.17 -23.63 7.50
N ASN A 636 0.51 -23.58 8.64
CA ASN A 636 1.20 -24.75 9.22
C ASN A 636 0.22 -25.87 9.65
N HIS A 637 -1.06 -25.56 9.88
CA HIS A 637 -2.10 -26.58 10.07
C HIS A 637 -2.28 -27.50 8.84
N GLU A 638 -1.96 -27.04 7.63
CA GLU A 638 -1.94 -27.89 6.43
C GLU A 638 -0.76 -28.87 6.46
N VAL A 639 0.38 -28.48 7.04
CA VAL A 639 1.52 -29.39 7.29
C VAL A 639 1.08 -30.49 8.25
N VAL A 640 0.39 -30.12 9.34
CA VAL A 640 -0.18 -31.07 10.31
C VAL A 640 -1.17 -32.01 9.63
N LYS A 641 -2.12 -31.48 8.85
CA LYS A 641 -3.11 -32.26 8.12
C LYS A 641 -2.45 -33.28 7.17
N LYS A 642 -1.59 -32.81 6.26
CA LYS A 642 -0.94 -33.66 5.25
C LYS A 642 0.00 -34.70 5.90
N ALA A 643 0.71 -34.32 6.96
CA ALA A 643 1.54 -35.25 7.72
C ALA A 643 0.69 -36.35 8.37
N LEU A 644 -0.42 -36.00 9.04
CA LEU A 644 -1.33 -36.98 9.65
C LEU A 644 -1.97 -37.91 8.63
N VAL A 645 -2.42 -37.38 7.49
CA VAL A 645 -2.95 -38.21 6.39
C VAL A 645 -1.88 -39.19 5.90
N ALA A 646 -0.66 -38.71 5.62
CA ALA A 646 0.44 -39.57 5.18
C ALA A 646 0.85 -40.61 6.25
N ILE A 647 0.80 -40.26 7.54
CA ILE A 647 1.04 -41.21 8.66
C ILE A 647 0.00 -42.33 8.62
N MET A 648 -1.28 -42.02 8.40
CA MET A 648 -2.36 -43.02 8.39
C MET A 648 -2.36 -43.88 7.11
N GLU A 649 -2.03 -43.29 5.96
CA GLU A 649 -1.95 -43.99 4.67
C GLU A 649 -0.73 -44.91 4.59
N LYS A 650 0.45 -44.40 4.95
CA LYS A 650 1.74 -45.07 4.73
C LYS A 650 2.31 -45.73 5.99
N LYS A 651 1.67 -45.55 7.16
CA LYS A 651 2.12 -46.06 8.48
C LYS A 651 3.54 -45.60 8.84
N ASN A 652 3.94 -44.41 8.40
CA ASN A 652 5.27 -43.89 8.60
C ASN A 652 5.36 -43.02 9.86
N GLU A 653 6.02 -43.51 10.91
CA GLU A 653 6.17 -42.76 12.17
C GLU A 653 7.17 -41.59 12.09
N ARG A 654 7.98 -41.47 11.02
CA ARG A 654 8.95 -40.36 10.91
C ARG A 654 8.27 -39.00 10.91
N LEU A 655 7.14 -38.89 10.20
CA LEU A 655 6.37 -37.64 10.13
C LEU A 655 5.81 -37.23 11.50
N TRP A 656 5.55 -38.19 12.39
CA TRP A 656 5.17 -37.89 13.76
C TRP A 656 6.31 -37.20 14.53
N ILE A 657 7.55 -37.68 14.35
CA ILE A 657 8.75 -37.07 14.96
C ILE A 657 8.98 -35.65 14.43
N LEU A 658 8.70 -35.40 13.14
CA LEU A 658 8.75 -34.05 12.58
C LEU A 658 7.73 -33.12 13.24
N LEU A 659 6.49 -33.58 13.43
CA LEU A 659 5.45 -32.80 14.12
C LEU A 659 5.82 -32.51 15.58
N GLU A 660 6.46 -33.46 16.26
CA GLU A 660 6.95 -33.31 17.63
C GLU A 660 8.04 -32.24 17.74
N GLU A 661 9.05 -32.28 16.87
CA GLU A 661 10.10 -31.27 16.85
C GLU A 661 9.55 -29.89 16.43
N CYS A 662 8.66 -29.85 15.45
CA CYS A 662 8.02 -28.61 15.00
C CYS A 662 7.16 -27.97 16.10
N PHE A 663 6.49 -28.79 16.93
CA PHE A 663 5.76 -28.30 18.10
C PHE A 663 6.70 -27.84 19.22
N GLY A 664 7.70 -28.66 19.57
CA GLY A 664 8.67 -28.36 20.62
C GLY A 664 9.55 -27.13 20.32
N SER A 665 9.80 -26.85 19.03
CA SER A 665 10.51 -25.65 18.58
C SER A 665 9.60 -24.43 18.38
N GLY A 666 8.29 -24.54 18.65
CA GLY A 666 7.31 -23.47 18.48
C GLY A 666 6.99 -23.13 17.01
N LEU A 667 7.47 -23.93 16.05
CA LEU A 667 7.21 -23.73 14.62
C LEU A 667 5.75 -24.03 14.26
N ILE A 668 5.13 -24.99 14.95
CA ILE A 668 3.70 -25.27 14.87
C ILE A 668 3.11 -25.03 16.27
N THR A 669 2.15 -24.12 16.36
CA THR A 669 1.49 -23.82 17.64
C THR A 669 0.41 -24.84 17.97
N MET A 670 -0.01 -24.87 19.23
CA MET A 670 -1.17 -25.63 19.73
C MET A 670 -2.44 -25.43 18.88
N ASN A 671 -2.69 -24.19 18.46
CA ASN A 671 -3.84 -23.87 17.61
C ASN A 671 -3.68 -24.49 16.21
N GLN A 672 -2.49 -24.42 15.61
CA GLN A 672 -2.22 -25.03 14.30
C GLN A 672 -2.30 -26.56 14.37
N MET A 673 -1.89 -27.17 15.49
CA MET A 673 -2.13 -28.59 15.75
C MET A 673 -3.63 -28.90 15.80
N THR A 674 -4.39 -28.18 16.63
CA THR A 674 -5.83 -28.37 16.79
C THR A 674 -6.58 -28.23 15.46
N LYS A 675 -6.25 -27.21 14.66
CA LYS A 675 -6.79 -26.99 13.30
C LYS A 675 -6.42 -28.14 12.36
N GLY A 676 -5.17 -28.57 12.36
CA GLY A 676 -4.71 -29.68 11.51
C GLY A 676 -5.46 -30.97 11.79
N PHE A 677 -5.60 -31.34 13.06
CA PHE A 677 -6.39 -32.51 13.47
C PHE A 677 -7.89 -32.35 13.12
N GLY A 678 -8.47 -31.16 13.33
CA GLY A 678 -9.85 -30.87 12.93
C GLY A 678 -10.09 -31.06 11.43
N ARG A 679 -9.18 -30.57 10.58
CA ARG A 679 -9.26 -30.73 9.12
C ARG A 679 -9.15 -32.18 8.65
N VAL A 680 -8.38 -33.00 9.36
CA VAL A 680 -8.33 -34.45 9.09
C VAL A 680 -9.66 -35.09 9.44
N ALA A 681 -10.27 -34.71 10.58
CA ALA A 681 -11.56 -35.20 11.02
C ALA A 681 -12.68 -34.93 9.99
N GLU A 682 -12.68 -33.74 9.39
CA GLU A 682 -13.61 -33.36 8.30
C GLU A 682 -13.45 -34.24 7.05
N SER A 683 -12.25 -34.72 6.76
CA SER A 683 -11.95 -35.55 5.57
C SER A 683 -11.97 -37.06 5.84
N LEU A 684 -12.37 -37.52 7.03
CA LEU A 684 -12.29 -38.94 7.40
C LEU A 684 -13.18 -39.85 6.54
N GLU A 685 -14.33 -39.35 6.08
CA GLU A 685 -15.26 -40.14 5.25
C GLU A 685 -14.64 -40.43 3.87
N ASP A 686 -14.00 -39.42 3.27
CA ASP A 686 -13.28 -39.58 2.00
C ASP A 686 -12.05 -40.48 2.17
N LEU A 687 -11.27 -40.28 3.24
CA LEU A 687 -10.10 -41.10 3.55
C LEU A 687 -10.45 -42.56 3.85
N ALA A 688 -11.65 -42.83 4.35
CA ALA A 688 -12.10 -44.20 4.64
C ALA A 688 -12.34 -45.02 3.38
N LEU A 689 -12.51 -44.38 2.22
CA LEU A 689 -12.60 -45.04 0.92
C LEU A 689 -11.27 -45.68 0.53
N ASP A 690 -10.15 -45.04 0.87
CA ASP A 690 -8.80 -45.50 0.54
C ASP A 690 -8.16 -46.32 1.67
N VAL A 691 -8.53 -46.06 2.94
CA VAL A 691 -7.96 -46.71 4.13
C VAL A 691 -9.07 -47.23 5.07
N PRO A 692 -9.39 -48.55 5.04
CA PRO A 692 -10.55 -49.13 5.74
C PRO A 692 -10.56 -49.01 7.29
N ASP A 693 -9.42 -48.66 7.92
CA ASP A 693 -9.28 -48.50 9.37
C ASP A 693 -8.94 -47.06 9.81
N VAL A 694 -9.05 -46.07 8.91
CA VAL A 694 -8.59 -44.70 9.17
C VAL A 694 -9.22 -44.07 10.41
N GLN A 695 -10.49 -44.36 10.69
CA GLN A 695 -11.21 -43.78 11.83
C GLN A 695 -10.72 -44.31 13.19
N LYS A 696 -10.29 -45.59 13.24
CA LYS A 696 -9.68 -46.16 14.44
C LYS A 696 -8.25 -45.63 14.63
N GLN A 697 -7.51 -45.50 13.54
CA GLN A 697 -6.15 -44.93 13.57
C GLN A 697 -6.17 -43.47 14.01
N PHE A 698 -7.07 -42.66 13.47
CA PHE A 698 -7.23 -41.26 13.84
C PHE A 698 -7.54 -41.09 15.33
N THR A 699 -8.47 -41.88 15.88
CA THR A 699 -8.78 -41.87 17.32
C THR A 699 -7.53 -42.12 18.18
N ARG A 700 -6.70 -43.09 17.80
CA ARG A 700 -5.44 -43.39 18.50
C ARG A 700 -4.45 -42.23 18.43
N TYR A 701 -4.35 -41.55 17.30
CA TYR A 701 -3.46 -40.39 17.16
C TYR A 701 -3.98 -39.15 17.89
N VAL A 702 -5.30 -38.97 18.00
CA VAL A 702 -5.90 -37.92 18.84
C VAL A 702 -5.57 -38.15 20.32
N GLU A 703 -5.70 -39.38 20.82
CA GLU A 703 -5.31 -39.71 22.21
C GLU A 703 -3.81 -39.51 22.44
N ARG A 704 -2.97 -39.92 21.49
CA ARG A 704 -1.52 -39.69 21.56
C ARG A 704 -1.18 -38.19 21.57
N ALA A 705 -1.86 -37.39 20.77
CA ALA A 705 -1.67 -35.94 20.72
C ALA A 705 -2.12 -35.23 22.00
N LYS A 706 -3.22 -35.68 22.62
CA LYS A 706 -3.64 -35.20 23.96
C LYS A 706 -2.58 -35.50 25.02
N ASN A 707 -2.04 -36.72 25.02
CA ASN A 707 -0.98 -37.12 25.96
C ASN A 707 0.33 -36.35 25.74
N ALA A 708 0.60 -35.92 24.49
CA ALA A 708 1.76 -35.10 24.14
C ALA A 708 1.54 -33.59 24.38
N GLY A 709 0.35 -33.19 24.85
CA GLY A 709 0.00 -31.78 25.08
C GLY A 709 -0.24 -30.97 23.80
N TRP A 710 -0.47 -31.62 22.65
CA TRP A 710 -0.73 -30.95 21.36
C TRP A 710 -2.22 -30.64 21.13
N LEU A 711 -3.10 -31.29 21.89
CA LEU A 711 -4.55 -31.07 21.83
C LEU A 711 -5.10 -30.89 23.25
N ASP A 712 -6.09 -30.02 23.39
CA ASP A 712 -6.79 -29.85 24.66
C ASP A 712 -7.54 -31.14 25.02
N SER A 713 -7.61 -31.44 26.32
CA SER A 713 -8.42 -32.52 26.87
C SER A 713 -9.88 -32.50 26.36
N SER A 714 -10.43 -31.31 26.13
CA SER A 714 -11.79 -31.03 25.63
C SER A 714 -11.98 -31.27 24.13
N PHE A 715 -10.90 -31.47 23.36
CA PHE A 715 -11.00 -31.76 21.92
C PHE A 715 -11.83 -33.02 21.69
N SER A 716 -12.98 -32.87 21.03
CA SER A 716 -13.91 -33.95 20.72
C SER A 716 -14.32 -33.86 19.25
N PHE A 717 -14.38 -35.01 18.58
CA PHE A 717 -14.95 -35.11 17.24
C PHE A 717 -16.30 -35.83 17.37
N SER A 718 -17.41 -35.12 17.13
CA SER A 718 -18.75 -35.67 17.20
C SER A 718 -19.20 -36.20 15.84
N LYS A 719 -19.65 -37.46 15.79
CA LYS A 719 -20.43 -37.99 14.67
C LYS A 719 -21.75 -37.22 14.58
N SER A 720 -21.90 -36.32 13.61
CA SER A 720 -23.25 -35.94 13.15
C SER A 720 -23.75 -37.03 12.21
N GLY A 721 -24.23 -38.14 12.78
CA GLY A 721 -24.88 -39.19 12.01
C GLY A 721 -26.25 -38.71 11.52
N HIS A 722 -26.39 -38.50 10.22
CA HIS A 722 -27.70 -38.56 9.57
C HIS A 722 -28.18 -40.02 9.64
N ILE A 723 -28.99 -40.36 10.64
CA ILE A 723 -29.80 -41.57 10.58
C ILE A 723 -30.94 -41.24 9.61
N THR A 724 -30.82 -41.70 8.38
CA THR A 724 -32.00 -41.88 7.52
C THR A 724 -32.88 -42.93 8.18
N GLU A 725 -34.01 -42.50 8.75
CA GLU A 725 -35.12 -43.38 9.05
C GLU A 725 -35.57 -44.05 7.75
N ASN A 726 -35.22 -45.31 7.58
CA ASN A 726 -35.87 -46.17 6.61
C ASN A 726 -37.30 -46.41 7.09
N GLY A 727 -38.25 -45.77 6.43
CA GLY A 727 -39.66 -46.09 6.55
C GLY A 727 -39.93 -47.48 5.99
N THR A 728 -40.29 -48.40 6.88
CA THR A 728 -41.07 -49.60 6.59
C THR A 728 -41.87 -49.95 7.84
N GLY A 729 -43.20 -49.83 7.76
CA GLY A 729 -44.15 -50.20 8.82
C GLY A 729 -45.31 -49.24 8.92
#